data_AF-A0A3A2Z815-F1
#
_entry.id   AF-A0A3A2Z815-F1
#
_cell.length_a   1.000
_cell.length_b   1.000
_cell.length_c   1.000
_cell.angle_alpha   90.00
_cell.angle_beta   90.00
_cell.angle_gamma   90.00
#
_symmetry.space_group_name_H-M   'P 1'
#
loop_
_entity.id
_entity.type
_entity.pdbx_description
1 polymer ?
#
loop_
_entity_poly.entity_id
_entity_poly.type
_entity_poly.pdbx_seq_one_letter_code
_entity_poly.pdbx_strand_id
1 'polypeptide(L)'
;MTPWNWVWRLFLAILLAGQGTVALEIDENQPDSVKKAAASVAGDLMDMYHKDIDKTGIIGKLDGTWWIGGAIFMTMMEYWHYTGDETYNSDVTDGMLAQKGKYNDYFPSNWSTWLGNDDQIFWGLASITAAELNYPERDGQPSWVALAQGVFNNQVGRWDGEHCGGGMRWQCWPYQDGYNLKNSVSNGGLFQLAARLLYYTGNETYSEWANKIWDFSASSPLINEKNWNVADSTHNSDNCTTGSNIQWTYNYGMYISGSAYMYNHTDGKEEKWKKRVDGLLHTAFREFFPHQYGGNTMSEYNCEVHLICDNNSAFFKGVTLGWLTTMTTLISETAQEMIPKIKATAAAAAQQCSGGSNGRMCGSRWYQKKWDGTQGIGQEASSLTALISSLVGEKGGAPKSRNTGGISKPNPNAGTANHDDEDPTKLKPITTGDKAGAGILTVLFHPYDYLVICAPLAMWFHNSVILNHLASCELFCSVYHNQIENAYVFVDQFKREHNKDLHNQTYAEWAETVFDWTASVPLMDNQTWNVGDSVQIADDCKHLGNDQWSYNYGNCLMGAAFMQNYTNGTESKWKDAVDGLLGVTLDRFFPKEFGGNVLSEFLCEPLEVCDNNQILFKGYVANCWLLLLNWSRRPETESSLSSWTQPSHLVKRALAWATTHVLFDGTRNGTDGMEWRKKSVPPVAFLHLYLLT
;
A
#
# COMPACT_ATOMS: atom_id res chain seq x y z
N MET A 1 -58.19 8.14 8.67
CA MET A 1 -56.91 8.60 9.27
C MET A 1 -57.06 10.08 9.58
N THR A 2 -56.90 10.49 10.84
CA THR A 2 -57.13 11.87 11.27
C THR A 2 -56.01 12.82 10.79
N PRO A 3 -56.30 14.10 10.49
CA PRO A 3 -55.31 15.08 10.00
C PRO A 3 -54.10 15.28 10.94
N TRP A 4 -54.27 14.91 12.21
CA TRP A 4 -53.24 15.03 13.25
C TRP A 4 -52.02 14.09 13.03
N ASN A 5 -52.23 12.93 12.42
CA ASN A 5 -51.14 11.96 12.19
C ASN A 5 -50.15 12.39 11.11
N TRP A 6 -50.56 13.24 10.17
CA TRP A 6 -49.67 13.77 9.14
C TRP A 6 -48.73 14.84 9.68
N VAL A 7 -49.23 15.71 10.57
CA VAL A 7 -48.42 16.74 11.23
C VAL A 7 -47.37 16.12 12.14
N TRP A 8 -47.72 15.07 12.91
CA TRP A 8 -46.76 14.33 13.74
C TRP A 8 -45.69 13.60 12.93
N ARG A 9 -46.06 13.02 11.77
CA ARG A 9 -45.10 12.37 10.87
C ARG A 9 -44.18 13.37 10.16
N LEU A 10 -44.68 14.55 9.80
CA LEU A 10 -43.87 15.65 9.28
C LEU A 10 -42.93 16.22 10.36
N PHE A 11 -43.40 16.38 11.60
CA PHE A 11 -42.55 16.79 12.72
C PHE A 11 -41.46 15.76 13.03
N LEU A 12 -41.78 14.46 13.03
CA LEU A 12 -40.79 13.39 13.20
C LEU A 12 -39.81 13.31 12.01
N ALA A 13 -40.29 13.51 10.77
CA ALA A 13 -39.42 13.56 9.59
C ALA A 13 -38.51 14.79 9.58
N ILE A 14 -38.96 15.94 10.11
CA ILE A 14 -38.15 17.16 10.27
C ILE A 14 -37.16 17.03 11.45
N LEU A 15 -37.55 16.36 12.55
CA LEU A 15 -36.66 16.03 13.67
C LEU A 15 -35.57 15.00 13.26
N LEU A 16 -35.89 14.07 12.35
CA LEU A 16 -34.91 13.12 11.79
C LEU A 16 -34.08 13.73 10.65
N ALA A 17 -34.62 14.68 9.87
CA ALA A 17 -33.87 15.45 8.87
C ALA A 17 -32.98 16.54 9.50
N GLY A 18 -33.17 16.84 10.78
CA GLY A 18 -32.41 17.82 11.55
C GLY A 18 -31.17 17.26 12.27
N GLN A 19 -30.89 15.96 12.19
CA GLN A 19 -29.58 15.42 12.56
C GLN A 19 -28.58 15.70 11.44
N GLY A 20 -28.28 16.99 11.21
CA GLY A 20 -27.05 17.34 10.52
C GLY A 20 -25.91 16.75 11.33
N THR A 21 -25.13 15.84 10.76
CA THR A 21 -23.89 15.37 11.35
C THR A 21 -22.95 16.57 11.43
N VAL A 22 -22.84 17.15 12.62
CA VAL A 22 -21.86 18.19 12.89
C VAL A 22 -20.52 17.46 13.00
N ALA A 23 -19.53 17.88 12.22
CA ALA A 23 -18.18 17.38 12.35
C ALA A 23 -17.68 17.55 13.79
N LEU A 24 -16.66 16.78 14.18
CA LEU A 24 -16.00 17.03 15.45
C LEU A 24 -15.45 18.46 15.45
N GLU A 25 -16.13 19.37 16.14
CA GLU A 25 -15.63 20.71 16.40
C GLU A 25 -14.70 20.65 17.61
N ILE A 26 -13.45 21.07 17.40
CA ILE A 26 -12.47 21.22 18.47
C ILE A 26 -12.07 22.68 18.59
N ASP A 27 -11.79 23.11 19.82
CA ASP A 27 -10.93 24.26 20.09
C ASP A 27 -9.52 23.72 20.39
N GLU A 28 -8.59 23.90 19.45
CA GLU A 28 -7.21 23.40 19.55
C GLU A 28 -6.37 24.10 20.63
N ASN A 29 -6.92 25.14 21.27
CA ASN A 29 -6.32 25.80 22.42
C ASN A 29 -6.96 25.37 23.75
N GLN A 30 -7.96 24.49 23.72
CA GLN A 30 -8.61 23.92 24.89
C GLN A 30 -8.34 22.41 24.97
N PRO A 31 -7.38 21.99 25.82
CA PRO A 31 -6.99 20.58 25.93
C PRO A 31 -8.15 19.61 26.14
N ASP A 32 -9.14 19.97 26.96
CA ASP A 32 -10.30 19.11 27.22
C ASP A 32 -11.21 18.95 25.99
N SER A 33 -11.29 19.97 25.12
CA SER A 33 -12.01 19.88 23.85
C SER A 33 -11.35 18.85 22.94
N VAL A 34 -10.02 18.91 22.82
CA VAL A 34 -9.24 17.98 21.99
C VAL A 34 -9.29 16.57 22.56
N LYS A 35 -9.09 16.39 23.87
CA LYS A 35 -9.16 15.07 24.54
C LYS A 35 -10.50 14.38 24.32
N LYS A 36 -11.61 15.12 24.38
CA LYS A 36 -12.94 14.58 24.12
C LYS A 36 -13.12 14.10 22.67
N ALA A 37 -12.63 14.87 21.70
CA ALA A 37 -12.65 14.46 20.30
C ALA A 37 -11.74 13.25 20.06
N ALA A 38 -10.52 13.28 20.59
CA ALA A 38 -9.57 12.18 20.53
C ALA A 38 -10.14 10.89 21.11
N ALA A 39 -10.84 10.95 22.26
CA ALA A 39 -11.49 9.78 22.84
C ALA A 39 -12.58 9.17 21.93
N SER A 40 -13.29 10.00 21.17
CA SER A 40 -14.29 9.51 20.22
C SER A 40 -13.65 8.78 19.04
N VAL A 41 -12.59 9.37 18.47
CA VAL A 41 -11.82 8.77 17.36
C VAL A 41 -11.07 7.51 17.82
N ALA A 42 -10.49 7.52 19.03
CA ALA A 42 -9.86 6.35 19.63
C ALA A 42 -10.85 5.19 19.83
N GLY A 43 -12.08 5.51 20.25
CA GLY A 43 -13.15 4.51 20.34
C GLY A 43 -13.49 3.90 18.98
N ASP A 44 -13.66 4.71 17.94
CA ASP A 44 -13.96 4.20 16.61
C ASP A 44 -12.78 3.38 16.03
N LEU A 45 -11.54 3.82 16.24
CA LEU A 45 -10.33 3.09 15.86
C LEU A 45 -10.25 1.71 16.53
N MET A 46 -10.47 1.66 17.85
CA MET A 46 -10.40 0.41 18.61
C MET A 46 -11.59 -0.51 18.30
N ASP A 47 -12.78 0.03 18.03
CA ASP A 47 -13.92 -0.74 17.54
C ASP A 47 -13.60 -1.42 16.19
N MET A 48 -12.85 -0.75 15.29
CA MET A 48 -12.41 -1.36 14.03
C MET A 48 -11.39 -2.48 14.27
N TYR A 49 -10.44 -2.28 15.18
CA TYR A 49 -9.47 -3.29 15.57
C TYR A 49 -10.14 -4.52 16.20
N HIS A 50 -11.08 -4.34 17.13
CA HIS A 50 -11.80 -5.44 17.76
C HIS A 50 -12.65 -6.22 16.76
N LYS A 51 -13.33 -5.54 15.82
CA LYS A 51 -14.06 -6.22 14.73
C LYS A 51 -13.15 -7.06 13.84
N ASP A 52 -11.92 -6.62 13.59
CA ASP A 52 -10.95 -7.40 12.85
C ASP A 52 -10.51 -8.66 13.63
N ILE A 53 -10.26 -8.52 14.94
CA ILE A 53 -9.97 -9.67 15.79
C ILE A 53 -11.15 -10.64 15.82
N ASP A 54 -12.38 -10.17 15.96
CA ASP A 54 -13.58 -11.02 15.96
C ASP A 54 -13.70 -11.82 14.66
N LYS A 55 -13.25 -11.24 13.54
CA LYS A 55 -13.23 -11.88 12.22
C LYS A 55 -12.08 -12.88 12.08
N THR A 56 -10.88 -12.52 12.49
CA THR A 56 -9.64 -13.28 12.19
C THR A 56 -9.23 -14.24 13.31
N GLY A 57 -9.64 -13.95 14.56
CA GLY A 57 -9.19 -14.61 15.77
C GLY A 57 -7.74 -14.29 16.16
N ILE A 58 -7.08 -13.32 15.51
CA ILE A 58 -5.66 -13.04 15.69
C ILE A 58 -5.46 -11.69 16.39
N ILE A 59 -4.99 -11.74 17.64
CA ILE A 59 -4.72 -10.53 18.43
C ILE A 59 -3.47 -9.81 17.90
N GLY A 60 -3.59 -8.52 17.60
CA GLY A 60 -2.46 -7.64 17.27
C GLY A 60 -2.09 -7.59 15.79
N LYS A 61 -2.71 -8.41 14.95
CA LYS A 61 -2.54 -8.37 13.50
C LYS A 61 -3.89 -8.05 12.87
N LEU A 62 -3.90 -7.18 11.85
CA LEU A 62 -5.09 -6.95 11.05
C LEU A 62 -5.16 -7.89 9.83
N ASP A 63 -6.34 -8.08 9.27
CA ASP A 63 -6.49 -8.80 8.02
C ASP A 63 -5.71 -8.12 6.87
N GLY A 64 -5.03 -8.92 6.05
CA GLY A 64 -4.23 -8.45 4.91
C GLY A 64 -2.90 -7.71 5.21
N THR A 65 -2.60 -7.34 6.46
CA THR A 65 -1.36 -6.60 6.78
C THR A 65 -0.96 -6.71 8.25
N TRP A 66 0.34 -6.85 8.52
CA TRP A 66 0.85 -7.11 9.88
C TRP A 66 1.48 -5.86 10.54
N TRP A 67 2.15 -5.00 9.79
CA TRP A 67 2.80 -3.79 10.33
C TRP A 67 1.83 -2.76 10.90
N ILE A 68 0.60 -2.71 10.36
CA ILE A 68 -0.42 -1.75 10.81
C ILE A 68 -0.79 -1.95 12.28
N GLY A 69 -0.71 -3.18 12.80
CA GLY A 69 -0.89 -3.43 14.23
C GLY A 69 0.09 -2.61 15.08
N GLY A 70 1.38 -2.64 14.74
CA GLY A 70 2.40 -1.82 15.39
C GLY A 70 2.13 -0.32 15.28
N ALA A 71 1.69 0.17 14.11
CA ALA A 71 1.39 1.59 13.90
C ALA A 71 0.18 2.09 14.73
N ILE A 72 -0.89 1.29 14.81
CA ILE A 72 -2.06 1.61 15.64
C ILE A 72 -1.68 1.60 17.12
N PHE A 73 -0.91 0.62 17.58
CA PHE A 73 -0.49 0.55 18.97
C PHE A 73 0.44 1.68 19.37
N MET A 74 1.35 2.10 18.49
CA MET A 74 2.13 3.31 18.68
C MET A 74 1.22 4.53 18.89
N THR A 75 0.22 4.71 18.03
CA THR A 75 -0.76 5.81 18.12
C THR A 75 -1.54 5.75 19.44
N MET A 76 -1.96 4.56 19.87
CA MET A 76 -2.73 4.39 21.11
C MET A 76 -1.88 4.60 22.38
N MET A 77 -0.58 4.29 22.34
CA MET A 77 0.36 4.62 23.42
C MET A 77 0.55 6.14 23.55
N GLU A 78 0.67 6.84 22.42
CA GLU A 78 0.71 8.31 22.39
C GLU A 78 -0.62 8.90 22.89
N TYR A 79 -1.76 8.31 22.51
CA TYR A 79 -3.07 8.71 23.01
C TYR A 79 -3.14 8.60 24.54
N TRP A 80 -2.77 7.46 25.12
CA TRP A 80 -2.68 7.29 26.57
C TRP A 80 -1.77 8.35 27.20
N HIS A 81 -0.61 8.61 26.60
CA HIS A 81 0.35 9.56 27.15
C HIS A 81 -0.23 10.97 27.26
N TYR A 82 -0.81 11.48 26.16
CA TYR A 82 -1.33 12.85 26.08
C TYR A 82 -2.67 13.05 26.78
N THR A 83 -3.53 12.04 26.80
CA THR A 83 -4.88 12.15 27.39
C THR A 83 -4.94 11.67 28.84
N GLY A 84 -4.09 10.70 29.22
CA GLY A 84 -4.19 9.97 30.47
C GLY A 84 -5.29 8.91 30.50
N ASP A 85 -5.95 8.63 29.37
CA ASP A 85 -6.98 7.60 29.27
C ASP A 85 -6.35 6.21 29.16
N GLU A 86 -6.67 5.33 30.11
CA GLU A 86 -6.13 3.97 30.23
C GLU A 86 -7.05 2.89 29.63
N THR A 87 -8.19 3.28 29.05
CA THR A 87 -9.26 2.36 28.59
C THR A 87 -8.74 1.23 27.71
N TYR A 88 -7.80 1.53 26.81
CA TYR A 88 -7.29 0.59 25.81
C TYR A 88 -5.92 -0.01 26.15
N ASN A 89 -5.39 0.27 27.35
CA ASN A 89 -4.02 -0.10 27.66
C ASN A 89 -3.79 -1.62 27.65
N SER A 90 -4.80 -2.40 28.08
CA SER A 90 -4.74 -3.86 28.04
C SER A 90 -4.72 -4.36 26.61
N ASP A 91 -5.63 -3.89 25.75
CA ASP A 91 -5.72 -4.31 24.34
C ASP A 91 -4.39 -4.10 23.62
N VAL A 92 -3.82 -2.91 23.78
CA VAL A 92 -2.53 -2.53 23.19
C VAL A 92 -1.41 -3.42 23.72
N THR A 93 -1.36 -3.67 25.03
CA THR A 93 -0.33 -4.52 25.65
C THR A 93 -0.46 -5.97 25.19
N ASP A 94 -1.68 -6.49 25.11
CA ASP A 94 -1.97 -7.85 24.64
C ASP A 94 -1.59 -8.00 23.16
N GLY A 95 -1.96 -7.04 22.32
CA GLY A 95 -1.57 -6.96 20.91
C GLY A 95 -0.06 -6.97 20.70
N MET A 96 0.65 -6.07 21.39
CA MET A 96 2.11 -5.96 21.32
C MET A 96 2.81 -7.24 21.77
N LEU A 97 2.34 -7.88 22.83
CA LEU A 97 2.97 -9.10 23.35
C LEU A 97 2.61 -10.36 22.56
N ALA A 98 1.43 -10.40 21.92
CA ALA A 98 1.01 -11.52 21.08
C ALA A 98 1.88 -11.65 19.81
N GLN A 99 2.36 -10.52 19.27
CA GLN A 99 3.12 -10.50 18.01
C GLN A 99 4.65 -10.50 18.19
N LYS A 100 5.16 -10.52 19.43
CA LYS A 100 6.60 -10.40 19.73
C LYS A 100 7.48 -11.54 19.18
N GLY A 101 6.88 -12.67 18.81
CA GLY A 101 7.60 -13.85 18.34
C GLY A 101 8.33 -14.63 19.45
N LYS A 102 8.92 -15.77 19.09
CA LYS A 102 9.66 -16.64 20.02
C LYS A 102 10.91 -15.96 20.58
N TYR A 103 11.54 -15.11 19.77
CA TYR A 103 12.82 -14.48 20.06
C TYR A 103 12.71 -13.03 20.60
N ASN A 104 11.48 -12.55 20.81
CA ASN A 104 11.16 -11.20 21.31
C ASN A 104 11.76 -10.09 20.43
N ASP A 105 11.59 -10.22 19.12
CA ASP A 105 12.17 -9.38 18.09
C ASP A 105 11.16 -8.99 17.01
N TYR A 106 9.88 -9.29 17.23
CA TYR A 106 8.81 -9.05 16.26
C TYR A 106 9.07 -9.70 14.90
N PHE A 107 9.66 -10.89 14.90
CA PHE A 107 9.77 -11.71 13.68
C PHE A 107 9.08 -13.07 13.87
N PRO A 108 7.75 -13.09 14.10
CA PRO A 108 7.04 -14.33 14.42
C PRO A 108 6.98 -15.30 13.24
N SER A 109 7.26 -16.58 13.51
CA SER A 109 7.24 -17.67 12.52
C SER A 109 5.93 -17.84 11.73
N ASN A 110 4.80 -17.40 12.27
CA ASN A 110 3.51 -17.45 11.57
C ASN A 110 3.47 -16.56 10.32
N TRP A 111 4.24 -15.48 10.31
CA TRP A 111 4.19 -14.45 9.27
C TRP A 111 5.53 -14.24 8.57
N SER A 112 6.65 -14.64 9.20
CA SER A 112 8.02 -14.34 8.78
C SER A 112 8.33 -14.64 7.32
N THR A 113 7.64 -15.59 6.68
CA THR A 113 7.81 -15.95 5.26
C THR A 113 7.39 -14.86 4.26
N TRP A 114 6.58 -13.88 4.67
CA TRP A 114 6.10 -12.83 3.77
C TRP A 114 6.33 -11.41 4.33
N LEU A 115 7.00 -11.27 5.49
CA LEU A 115 7.33 -9.97 6.08
C LEU A 115 8.51 -9.29 5.38
N GLY A 116 8.39 -7.97 5.21
CA GLY A 116 9.51 -7.08 4.94
C GLY A 116 10.23 -6.60 6.20
N ASN A 117 11.36 -5.93 6.01
CA ASN A 117 12.07 -5.25 7.11
C ASN A 117 11.30 -4.03 7.60
N ASP A 118 10.58 -3.35 6.71
CA ASP A 118 9.64 -2.29 7.05
C ASP A 118 8.46 -2.82 7.89
N ASP A 119 7.94 -4.02 7.61
CA ASP A 119 6.90 -4.58 8.46
C ASP A 119 7.34 -4.69 9.92
N GLN A 120 8.52 -5.27 10.14
CA GLN A 120 9.11 -5.46 11.46
C GLN A 120 9.47 -4.13 12.14
N ILE A 121 9.89 -3.11 11.37
CA ILE A 121 10.40 -1.87 11.96
C ILE A 121 9.30 -1.12 12.71
N PHE A 122 8.06 -1.12 12.23
CA PHE A 122 6.95 -0.42 12.91
C PHE A 122 6.67 -0.96 14.30
N TRP A 123 6.85 -2.26 14.54
CA TRP A 123 6.74 -2.86 15.87
C TRP A 123 7.90 -2.47 16.79
N GLY A 124 9.11 -2.37 16.23
CA GLY A 124 10.27 -1.82 16.93
C GLY A 124 10.08 -0.36 17.33
N LEU A 125 9.53 0.45 16.42
CA LEU A 125 9.21 1.87 16.65
C LEU A 125 8.10 2.04 17.69
N ALA A 126 7.06 1.22 17.66
CA ALA A 126 6.03 1.20 18.70
C ALA A 126 6.64 0.86 20.07
N SER A 127 7.54 -0.12 20.12
CA SER A 127 8.19 -0.56 21.36
C SER A 127 9.13 0.49 21.96
N ILE A 128 9.98 1.14 21.15
CA ILE A 128 10.83 2.21 21.68
C ILE A 128 10.00 3.43 22.08
N THR A 129 8.88 3.70 21.41
CA THR A 129 7.90 4.73 21.82
C THR A 129 7.30 4.39 23.18
N ALA A 130 6.86 3.15 23.40
CA ALA A 130 6.36 2.69 24.70
C ALA A 130 7.38 2.92 25.83
N ALA A 131 8.66 2.59 25.58
CA ALA A 131 9.73 2.82 26.54
C ALA A 131 9.95 4.30 26.84
N GLU A 132 10.00 5.14 25.80
CA GLU A 132 10.19 6.59 25.90
C GLU A 132 9.03 7.32 26.58
N LEU A 133 7.82 6.78 26.52
CA LEU A 133 6.63 7.34 27.19
C LEU A 133 6.41 6.77 28.59
N ASN A 134 7.26 5.85 29.06
CA ASN A 134 7.04 5.02 30.27
C ASN A 134 5.67 4.32 30.26
N TYR A 135 5.26 3.82 29.08
CA TYR A 135 4.04 3.04 28.94
C TYR A 135 4.09 1.79 29.85
N PRO A 136 2.99 1.40 30.51
CA PRO A 136 3.00 0.32 31.49
C PRO A 136 3.59 -0.99 30.93
N GLU A 137 4.42 -1.67 31.73
CA GLU A 137 4.99 -2.98 31.40
C GLU A 137 4.21 -4.10 32.10
N ARG A 138 4.26 -5.32 31.55
CA ARG A 138 3.66 -6.51 32.15
C ARG A 138 4.72 -7.38 32.83
N ASP A 139 4.48 -7.75 34.08
CA ASP A 139 5.37 -8.63 34.83
C ASP A 139 5.59 -9.98 34.12
N GLY A 140 6.85 -10.44 34.11
CA GLY A 140 7.25 -11.69 33.46
C GLY A 140 7.33 -11.63 31.93
N GLN A 141 7.09 -10.47 31.32
CA GLN A 141 7.22 -10.25 29.87
C GLN A 141 8.49 -9.45 29.56
N PRO A 142 8.98 -9.48 28.31
CA PRO A 142 10.07 -8.59 27.91
C PRO A 142 9.63 -7.13 28.06
N SER A 143 10.58 -6.29 28.47
CA SER A 143 10.41 -4.84 28.51
C SER A 143 10.29 -4.26 27.10
N TRP A 144 9.69 -3.08 27.00
CA TRP A 144 9.50 -2.41 25.71
C TRP A 144 10.82 -2.09 25.00
N VAL A 145 11.81 -1.57 25.72
CA VAL A 145 13.13 -1.31 25.13
C VAL A 145 13.84 -2.61 24.72
N ALA A 146 13.64 -3.73 25.43
CA ALA A 146 14.23 -5.01 25.03
C ALA A 146 13.64 -5.50 23.71
N LEU A 147 12.33 -5.35 23.51
CA LEU A 147 11.69 -5.69 22.24
C LEU A 147 12.20 -4.83 21.08
N ALA A 148 12.39 -3.52 21.32
CA ALA A 148 13.00 -2.62 20.35
C ALA A 148 14.45 -3.01 20.01
N GLN A 149 15.25 -3.40 21.01
CA GLN A 149 16.59 -3.95 20.80
C GLN A 149 16.56 -5.27 20.01
N GLY A 150 15.54 -6.11 20.24
CA GLY A 150 15.31 -7.33 19.48
C GLY A 150 15.15 -7.08 17.99
N VAL A 151 14.27 -6.15 17.62
CA VAL A 151 14.07 -5.73 16.22
C VAL A 151 15.37 -5.21 15.61
N PHE A 152 16.07 -4.31 16.31
CA PHE A 152 17.34 -3.77 15.83
C PHE A 152 18.37 -4.88 15.59
N ASN A 153 18.59 -5.74 16.58
CA ASN A 153 19.59 -6.81 16.54
C ASN A 153 19.30 -7.82 15.42
N ASN A 154 18.03 -8.15 15.20
CA ASN A 154 17.61 -9.02 14.12
C ASN A 154 17.84 -8.35 12.74
N GLN A 155 17.48 -7.07 12.57
CA GLN A 155 17.64 -6.35 11.31
C GLN A 155 19.10 -6.06 10.94
N VAL A 156 19.97 -5.71 11.89
CA VAL A 156 21.39 -5.51 11.57
C VAL A 156 22.07 -6.77 11.05
N GLY A 157 21.55 -7.96 11.43
CA GLY A 157 21.97 -9.24 10.88
C GLY A 157 21.59 -9.45 9.40
N ARG A 158 20.63 -8.68 8.88
CA ARG A 158 20.17 -8.71 7.48
C ARG A 158 20.70 -7.56 6.63
N TRP A 159 21.61 -6.74 7.17
CA TRP A 159 22.23 -5.65 6.42
C TRP A 159 23.00 -6.19 5.21
N ASP A 160 22.58 -5.82 4.00
CA ASP A 160 23.24 -6.22 2.77
C ASP A 160 24.43 -5.30 2.49
N GLY A 161 25.62 -5.73 2.93
CA GLY A 161 26.89 -5.06 2.68
C GLY A 161 27.54 -5.39 1.32
N GLU A 162 27.00 -6.35 0.58
CA GLU A 162 27.58 -6.83 -0.68
C GLU A 162 27.13 -5.99 -1.88
N HIS A 163 25.86 -5.54 -1.86
CA HIS A 163 25.27 -4.79 -2.97
C HIS A 163 25.12 -3.32 -2.63
N CYS A 164 25.35 -2.44 -3.62
CA CYS A 164 25.19 -0.99 -3.50
C CYS A 164 26.00 -0.32 -2.39
N GLY A 165 27.06 -0.97 -1.89
CA GLY A 165 27.88 -0.46 -0.78
C GLY A 165 27.21 -0.50 0.59
N GLY A 166 26.06 -1.18 0.73
CA GLY A 166 25.30 -1.23 1.98
C GLY A 166 23.80 -1.16 1.74
N GLY A 167 23.01 -1.17 2.81
CA GLY A 167 21.59 -0.88 2.81
C GLY A 167 20.71 -2.10 3.10
N MET A 168 19.62 -1.87 3.81
CA MET A 168 18.55 -2.84 4.00
C MET A 168 17.77 -3.01 2.70
N ARG A 169 17.48 -4.27 2.36
CA ARG A 169 16.47 -4.63 1.36
C ARG A 169 15.08 -4.41 1.94
N TRP A 170 14.10 -4.19 1.09
CA TRP A 170 12.70 -4.13 1.50
C TRP A 170 12.28 -5.48 2.10
N GLN A 171 12.33 -6.53 1.29
CA GLN A 171 11.93 -7.87 1.71
C GLN A 171 13.07 -8.65 2.38
N CYS A 172 12.70 -9.62 3.23
CA CYS A 172 13.67 -10.41 4.02
C CYS A 172 14.28 -11.57 3.22
N TRP A 173 13.54 -12.14 2.26
CA TRP A 173 13.90 -13.39 1.60
C TRP A 173 14.03 -13.28 0.08
N PRO A 174 14.97 -14.00 -0.54
CA PRO A 174 15.23 -13.91 -1.98
C PRO A 174 14.05 -14.23 -2.92
N TYR A 175 13.07 -15.02 -2.46
CA TYR A 175 11.89 -15.38 -3.25
C TYR A 175 10.76 -14.36 -3.17
N GLN A 176 10.84 -13.37 -2.27
CA GLN A 176 9.81 -12.35 -2.13
C GLN A 176 9.99 -11.27 -3.21
N ASP A 177 8.87 -10.90 -3.84
CA ASP A 177 8.82 -9.76 -4.75
C ASP A 177 9.24 -8.49 -4.00
N GLY A 178 10.27 -7.82 -4.51
CA GLY A 178 10.89 -6.68 -3.87
C GLY A 178 12.11 -6.99 -3.00
N TYR A 179 12.61 -8.23 -2.97
CA TYR A 179 13.92 -8.51 -2.34
C TYR A 179 15.07 -7.74 -2.99
N ASN A 180 14.98 -7.44 -4.29
CA ASN A 180 15.97 -6.63 -5.00
C ASN A 180 15.77 -5.11 -4.85
N LEU A 181 14.75 -4.67 -4.13
CA LEU A 181 14.52 -3.27 -3.78
C LEU A 181 15.22 -2.94 -2.46
N LYS A 182 15.85 -1.77 -2.37
CA LYS A 182 16.22 -1.11 -1.12
C LYS A 182 15.37 0.14 -1.00
N ASN A 183 14.55 0.25 0.04
CA ASN A 183 13.62 1.35 0.21
C ASN A 183 13.96 2.25 1.41
N SER A 184 13.44 3.47 1.39
CA SER A 184 13.66 4.46 2.44
C SER A 184 12.98 4.07 3.75
N VAL A 185 11.85 3.36 3.73
CA VAL A 185 11.15 2.95 4.95
C VAL A 185 11.96 1.92 5.76
N SER A 186 12.56 0.90 5.12
CA SER A 186 13.39 -0.08 5.85
C SER A 186 14.69 0.54 6.37
N ASN A 187 15.33 1.42 5.58
CA ASN A 187 16.59 2.05 5.97
C ASN A 187 16.38 3.20 6.98
N GLY A 188 15.47 4.14 6.68
CA GLY A 188 15.09 5.23 7.57
C GLY A 188 14.48 4.74 8.88
N GLY A 189 13.70 3.66 8.85
CA GLY A 189 13.15 3.03 10.03
C GLY A 189 14.24 2.47 10.95
N LEU A 190 15.19 1.70 10.40
CA LEU A 190 16.32 1.21 11.17
C LEU A 190 17.21 2.35 11.69
N PHE A 191 17.40 3.41 10.89
CA PHE A 191 18.13 4.61 11.29
C PHE A 191 17.50 5.30 12.51
N GLN A 192 16.20 5.59 12.49
CA GLN A 192 15.56 6.23 13.63
C GLN A 192 15.51 5.30 14.85
N LEU A 193 15.33 3.98 14.65
CA LEU A 193 15.35 3.03 15.75
C LEU A 193 16.73 3.02 16.42
N ALA A 194 17.81 3.01 15.63
CA ALA A 194 19.17 3.12 16.13
C ALA A 194 19.37 4.43 16.94
N ALA A 195 19.01 5.57 16.36
CA ALA A 195 19.16 6.87 17.03
C ALA A 195 18.35 6.95 18.35
N ARG A 196 17.16 6.37 18.40
CA ARG A 196 16.31 6.32 19.59
C ARG A 196 16.83 5.35 20.65
N LEU A 197 17.37 4.20 20.24
CA LEU A 197 18.05 3.28 21.15
C LEU A 197 19.33 3.88 21.72
N LEU A 198 20.09 4.64 20.92
CA LEU A 198 21.23 5.43 21.39
C LEU A 198 20.78 6.41 22.48
N TYR A 199 19.74 7.22 22.19
CA TYR A 199 19.18 8.18 23.14
C TYR A 199 18.70 7.51 24.44
N TYR A 200 17.99 6.40 24.34
CA TYR A 200 17.40 5.73 25.49
C TYR A 200 18.46 5.05 26.36
N THR A 201 19.42 4.35 25.74
CA THR A 201 20.37 3.46 26.43
C THR A 201 21.75 4.07 26.67
N GLY A 202 22.16 5.05 25.86
CA GLY A 202 23.52 5.60 25.84
C GLY A 202 24.57 4.67 25.22
N ASN A 203 24.18 3.60 24.52
CA ASN A 203 25.11 2.66 23.91
C ASN A 203 25.57 3.13 22.52
N GLU A 204 26.86 3.44 22.40
CA GLU A 204 27.47 4.00 21.18
C GLU A 204 27.44 3.07 19.95
N THR A 205 27.25 1.75 20.11
CA THR A 205 27.03 0.86 18.95
C THR A 205 25.85 1.34 18.09
N TYR A 206 24.81 1.90 18.71
CA TYR A 206 23.68 2.45 17.97
C TYR A 206 24.04 3.74 17.20
N SER A 207 24.98 4.54 17.71
CA SER A 207 25.51 5.73 17.02
C SER A 207 26.30 5.33 15.76
N GLU A 208 27.12 4.28 15.86
CA GLU A 208 27.87 3.73 14.72
C GLU A 208 26.93 3.27 13.61
N TRP A 209 25.87 2.53 13.98
CA TRP A 209 24.85 2.09 13.03
C TRP A 209 24.05 3.25 12.44
N ALA A 210 23.65 4.22 13.25
CA ALA A 210 22.92 5.39 12.77
C ALA A 210 23.74 6.18 11.72
N ASN A 211 25.04 6.38 11.95
CA ASN A 211 25.92 6.99 10.95
C ASN A 211 26.05 6.10 9.70
N LYS A 212 26.28 4.79 9.86
CA LYS A 212 26.41 3.84 8.75
C LYS A 212 25.17 3.83 7.83
N ILE A 213 23.98 3.83 8.40
CA ILE A 213 22.72 3.81 7.64
C ILE A 213 22.47 5.15 6.95
N TRP A 214 22.76 6.26 7.64
CA TRP A 214 22.70 7.58 7.01
C TRP A 214 23.65 7.66 5.81
N ASP A 215 24.90 7.26 5.99
CA ASP A 215 25.93 7.37 4.95
C ASP A 215 25.58 6.52 3.71
N PHE A 216 24.99 5.34 3.90
CA PHE A 216 24.39 4.58 2.79
C PHE A 216 23.24 5.34 2.12
N SER A 217 22.29 5.83 2.91
CA SER A 217 21.10 6.51 2.37
C SER A 217 21.49 7.77 1.57
N ALA A 218 22.48 8.53 2.04
CA ALA A 218 22.98 9.74 1.39
C ALA A 218 23.95 9.49 0.22
N SER A 219 24.58 8.32 0.16
CA SER A 219 25.43 7.92 -0.99
C SER A 219 24.64 7.23 -2.11
N SER A 220 23.39 6.86 -1.85
CA SER A 220 22.45 6.31 -2.82
C SER A 220 21.40 7.34 -3.25
N PRO A 221 20.56 7.04 -4.24
CA PRO A 221 19.43 7.89 -4.62
C PRO A 221 18.36 8.07 -3.55
N LEU A 222 18.42 7.32 -2.42
CA LEU A 222 17.43 7.41 -1.34
C LEU A 222 17.41 8.79 -0.69
N ILE A 223 18.56 9.42 -0.45
CA ILE A 223 18.64 10.81 0.05
C ILE A 223 19.55 11.63 -0.85
N ASN A 224 19.01 12.68 -1.43
CA ASN A 224 19.79 13.68 -2.16
C ASN A 224 20.12 14.87 -1.26
N GLU A 225 21.30 14.91 -0.65
CA GLU A 225 21.70 16.00 0.27
C GLU A 225 21.84 17.40 -0.40
N LYS A 226 21.71 17.50 -1.73
CA LYS A 226 21.71 18.81 -2.43
C LYS A 226 20.35 19.50 -2.38
N ASN A 227 19.28 18.74 -2.45
CA ASN A 227 17.90 19.26 -2.44
C ASN A 227 17.01 18.66 -1.35
N TRP A 228 17.56 17.75 -0.55
CA TRP A 228 16.92 17.01 0.53
C TRP A 228 15.72 16.17 0.12
N ASN A 229 15.65 15.78 -1.16
CA ASN A 229 14.64 14.83 -1.60
C ASN A 229 14.92 13.44 -1.02
N VAL A 230 13.86 12.76 -0.59
CA VAL A 230 13.90 11.38 -0.08
C VAL A 230 13.13 10.48 -1.04
N ALA A 231 13.84 9.75 -1.90
CA ALA A 231 13.24 8.79 -2.82
C ALA A 231 12.60 7.62 -2.07
N ASP A 232 11.56 7.01 -2.64
CA ASP A 232 10.94 5.85 -2.01
C ASP A 232 11.84 4.62 -2.01
N SER A 233 12.51 4.36 -3.13
CA SER A 233 13.29 3.14 -3.32
C SER A 233 14.39 3.28 -4.38
N THR A 234 15.29 2.31 -4.39
CA THR A 234 16.33 2.06 -5.38
C THR A 234 16.51 0.55 -5.56
N HIS A 235 17.20 0.11 -6.61
CA HIS A 235 17.27 -1.31 -6.98
C HIS A 235 18.69 -1.86 -6.99
N ASN A 236 18.84 -3.12 -6.60
CA ASN A 236 20.15 -3.76 -6.68
C ASN A 236 20.56 -4.11 -8.12
N SER A 237 19.58 -4.30 -9.02
CA SER A 237 19.82 -4.67 -10.42
C SER A 237 20.53 -3.58 -11.23
N ASP A 238 20.37 -2.31 -10.86
CA ASP A 238 21.05 -1.18 -11.49
C ASP A 238 22.18 -0.62 -10.59
N ASN A 239 22.64 -1.41 -9.63
CA ASN A 239 23.63 -1.02 -8.62
C ASN A 239 23.24 0.26 -7.84
N CYS A 240 21.94 0.39 -7.57
CA CYS A 240 21.32 1.51 -6.88
C CYS A 240 21.68 2.87 -7.50
N THR A 241 21.68 2.95 -8.83
CA THR A 241 22.05 4.18 -9.55
C THR A 241 20.85 5.07 -9.85
N THR A 242 19.65 4.49 -9.92
CA THR A 242 18.38 5.22 -10.05
C THR A 242 17.52 5.04 -8.81
N GLY A 243 16.62 6.00 -8.59
CA GLY A 243 15.67 5.94 -7.48
C GLY A 243 14.28 6.38 -7.92
N SER A 244 13.27 5.91 -7.19
CA SER A 244 11.89 6.34 -7.36
C SER A 244 11.73 7.84 -7.09
N ASN A 245 10.97 8.53 -7.93
CA ASN A 245 10.67 9.94 -7.73
C ASN A 245 9.50 10.19 -6.77
N ILE A 246 8.85 9.14 -6.28
CA ILE A 246 7.73 9.26 -5.35
C ILE A 246 8.25 9.67 -3.97
N GLN A 247 7.59 10.66 -3.38
CA GLN A 247 7.95 11.26 -2.10
C GLN A 247 6.82 11.01 -1.12
N TRP A 248 7.06 10.19 -0.10
CA TRP A 248 6.06 9.89 0.92
C TRP A 248 6.39 10.57 2.23
N THR A 249 5.38 11.09 2.93
CA THR A 249 5.57 11.81 4.20
C THR A 249 6.41 11.02 5.22
N TYR A 250 6.10 9.73 5.39
CA TYR A 250 6.76 8.88 6.38
C TYR A 250 8.25 8.69 6.13
N ASN A 251 8.71 8.60 4.88
CA ASN A 251 10.13 8.46 4.56
C ASN A 251 10.90 9.68 5.09
N TYR A 252 10.37 10.89 4.91
CA TYR A 252 10.94 12.10 5.52
C TYR A 252 10.85 12.04 7.05
N GLY A 253 9.70 11.67 7.59
CA GLY A 253 9.48 11.56 9.03
C GLY A 253 10.51 10.67 9.73
N MET A 254 10.86 9.53 9.14
CA MET A 254 11.85 8.61 9.70
C MET A 254 13.26 9.25 9.75
N TYR A 255 13.70 9.86 8.66
CA TYR A 255 15.02 10.50 8.62
C TYR A 255 15.10 11.79 9.45
N ILE A 256 14.01 12.56 9.53
CA ILE A 256 13.92 13.73 10.43
C ILE A 256 14.00 13.28 11.89
N SER A 257 13.19 12.28 12.26
CA SER A 257 13.17 11.71 13.62
C SER A 257 14.56 11.25 14.04
N GLY A 258 15.18 10.34 13.29
CA GLY A 258 16.51 9.85 13.64
C GLY A 258 17.57 10.96 13.71
N SER A 259 17.53 11.93 12.79
CA SER A 259 18.48 13.05 12.81
C SER A 259 18.28 13.95 14.03
N ALA A 260 17.04 14.13 14.49
CA ALA A 260 16.74 14.93 15.68
C ALA A 260 17.25 14.26 16.96
N TYR A 261 17.06 12.95 17.11
CA TYR A 261 17.62 12.19 18.24
C TYR A 261 19.16 12.22 18.21
N MET A 262 19.79 12.08 17.05
CA MET A 262 21.26 12.19 16.91
C MET A 262 21.76 13.59 17.26
N TYR A 263 21.09 14.65 16.78
CA TYR A 263 21.44 16.03 17.13
C TYR A 263 21.35 16.26 18.65
N ASN A 264 20.25 15.82 19.26
CA ASN A 264 20.06 15.92 20.71
C ASN A 264 21.11 15.12 21.50
N HIS A 265 21.46 13.90 21.07
CA HIS A 265 22.51 13.09 21.73
C HIS A 265 23.86 13.79 21.79
N THR A 266 24.17 14.59 20.77
CA THR A 266 25.44 15.35 20.70
C THR A 266 25.39 16.68 21.47
N ASP A 267 24.36 16.93 22.28
CA ASP A 267 24.05 18.24 22.90
C ASP A 267 24.03 19.38 21.87
N GLY A 268 23.61 19.09 20.64
CA GLY A 268 23.60 20.03 19.54
C GLY A 268 24.99 20.44 18.99
N LYS A 269 26.07 19.75 19.37
CA LYS A 269 27.45 20.09 18.96
C LYS A 269 27.79 19.64 17.55
N GLU A 270 27.13 18.60 17.03
CA GLU A 270 27.38 18.09 15.68
C GLU A 270 26.44 18.74 14.66
N GLU A 271 26.91 19.84 14.07
CA GLU A 271 26.18 20.63 13.06
C GLU A 271 25.66 19.83 11.86
N LYS A 272 26.30 18.69 11.52
CA LYS A 272 25.80 17.81 10.45
C LYS A 272 24.37 17.35 10.72
N TRP A 273 24.00 17.04 11.97
CA TRP A 273 22.66 16.58 12.30
C TRP A 273 21.65 17.71 12.26
N LYS A 274 22.02 18.92 12.69
CA LYS A 274 21.16 20.11 12.54
C LYS A 274 20.87 20.39 11.07
N LYS A 275 21.90 20.39 10.23
CA LYS A 275 21.77 20.59 8.77
C LYS A 275 20.82 19.55 8.15
N ARG A 276 20.90 18.30 8.58
CA ARG A 276 20.03 17.20 8.11
C ARG A 276 18.58 17.42 8.53
N VAL A 277 18.33 17.74 9.80
CA VAL A 277 16.99 18.08 10.30
C VAL A 277 16.41 19.25 9.51
N ASP A 278 17.12 20.37 9.43
CA ASP A 278 16.62 21.58 8.78
C ASP A 278 16.35 21.36 7.28
N GLY A 279 17.26 20.68 6.58
CA GLY A 279 17.12 20.42 5.15
C GLY A 279 15.92 19.53 4.81
N LEU A 280 15.78 18.42 5.54
CA LEU A 280 14.65 17.51 5.39
C LEU A 280 13.33 18.17 5.80
N LEU A 281 13.34 18.91 6.91
CA LEU A 281 12.14 19.56 7.44
C LEU A 281 11.61 20.65 6.50
N HIS A 282 12.49 21.53 5.99
CA HIS A 282 12.09 22.54 5.01
C HIS A 282 11.52 21.92 3.73
N THR A 283 12.08 20.80 3.30
CA THR A 283 11.55 20.06 2.13
C THR A 283 10.21 19.44 2.45
N ALA A 284 10.05 18.80 3.61
CA ALA A 284 8.76 18.26 4.05
C ALA A 284 7.68 19.34 4.15
N PHE A 285 8.02 20.55 4.63
CA PHE A 285 7.09 21.69 4.63
C PHE A 285 6.70 22.13 3.23
N ARG A 286 7.64 22.15 2.28
CA ARG A 286 7.33 22.50 0.89
C ARG A 286 6.41 21.49 0.22
N GLU A 287 6.69 20.19 0.38
CA GLU A 287 5.99 19.12 -0.34
C GLU A 287 4.66 18.73 0.32
N PHE A 288 4.61 18.64 1.65
CA PHE A 288 3.49 18.04 2.39
C PHE A 288 2.63 19.04 3.15
N PHE A 289 3.00 20.33 3.15
CA PHE A 289 2.16 21.42 3.65
C PHE A 289 1.90 22.42 2.51
N PRO A 290 1.14 22.01 1.48
CA PRO A 290 1.04 22.76 0.23
C PRO A 290 0.37 24.13 0.45
N HIS A 291 0.99 25.17 -0.11
CA HIS A 291 0.51 26.55 0.00
C HIS A 291 -0.90 26.76 -0.54
N GLN A 292 -1.30 26.00 -1.57
CA GLN A 292 -2.66 26.04 -2.12
C GLN A 292 -3.75 25.62 -1.14
N TYR A 293 -3.39 24.90 -0.06
CA TYR A 293 -4.28 24.52 1.04
C TYR A 293 -4.04 25.33 2.32
N GLY A 294 -3.37 26.49 2.20
CA GLY A 294 -3.08 27.38 3.33
C GLY A 294 -1.73 27.15 4.00
N GLY A 295 -0.95 26.15 3.58
CA GLY A 295 0.45 25.95 4.01
C GLY A 295 0.65 25.40 5.42
N ASN A 296 -0.43 25.07 6.15
CA ASN A 296 -0.37 24.58 7.54
C ASN A 296 -1.05 23.23 7.76
N THR A 297 -1.78 22.71 6.77
CA THR A 297 -2.42 21.39 6.85
C THR A 297 -1.59 20.36 6.11
N MET A 298 -1.23 19.29 6.79
CA MET A 298 -0.47 18.19 6.20
C MET A 298 -1.32 17.37 5.20
N SER A 299 -0.73 17.01 4.07
CA SER A 299 -1.39 16.22 3.02
C SER A 299 -0.43 15.23 2.38
N GLU A 300 -0.90 14.01 2.15
CA GLU A 300 -0.21 13.03 1.31
C GLU A 300 -0.51 13.31 -0.17
N TYR A 301 0.14 14.36 -0.71
CA TYR A 301 -0.20 14.96 -2.00
C TYR A 301 -0.29 13.94 -3.15
N ASN A 302 0.62 12.96 -3.18
CA ASN A 302 0.73 11.98 -4.28
C ASN A 302 -0.51 11.10 -4.44
N CYS A 303 -1.27 10.86 -3.37
CA CYS A 303 -2.43 9.98 -3.42
C CYS A 303 -3.75 10.67 -3.02
N GLU A 304 -3.71 11.64 -2.11
CA GLU A 304 -4.92 12.27 -1.57
C GLU A 304 -5.66 13.09 -2.61
N VAL A 305 -4.94 13.83 -3.46
CA VAL A 305 -5.56 14.71 -4.48
C VAL A 305 -6.42 13.90 -5.44
N HIS A 306 -6.00 12.68 -5.76
CA HIS A 306 -6.64 11.81 -6.72
C HIS A 306 -7.54 10.73 -6.09
N LEU A 307 -7.64 10.67 -4.75
CA LEU A 307 -8.37 9.63 -4.01
C LEU A 307 -7.88 8.20 -4.35
N ILE A 308 -6.57 8.05 -4.51
CA ILE A 308 -5.93 6.76 -4.84
C ILE A 308 -5.07 6.21 -3.70
N CYS A 309 -5.16 6.80 -2.50
CA CYS A 309 -4.46 6.28 -1.34
C CYS A 309 -4.97 4.87 -1.01
N ASP A 310 -4.05 3.93 -0.91
CA ASP A 310 -4.32 2.60 -0.40
C ASP A 310 -4.39 2.59 1.14
N ASN A 311 -4.59 1.40 1.71
CA ASN A 311 -4.66 1.23 3.17
C ASN A 311 -3.36 1.62 3.89
N ASN A 312 -2.20 1.55 3.21
CA ASN A 312 -0.92 1.89 3.81
C ASN A 312 -0.72 3.40 3.85
N SER A 313 -0.88 4.07 2.71
CA SER A 313 -0.67 5.51 2.57
C SER A 313 -1.60 6.36 3.43
N ALA A 314 -2.75 5.80 3.86
CA ALA A 314 -3.63 6.41 4.85
C ALA A 314 -2.96 6.66 6.22
N PHE A 315 -1.90 5.93 6.58
CA PHE A 315 -1.16 6.09 7.85
C PHE A 315 0.01 7.07 7.78
N PHE A 316 0.59 7.29 6.60
CA PHE A 316 1.92 7.88 6.46
C PHE A 316 2.02 9.26 7.10
N LYS A 317 1.06 10.15 6.82
CA LYS A 317 1.07 11.49 7.40
C LYS A 317 0.77 11.50 8.90
N GLY A 318 -0.01 10.55 9.40
CA GLY A 318 -0.29 10.38 10.82
C GLY A 318 0.98 10.08 11.60
N VAL A 319 1.66 8.99 11.24
CA VAL A 319 2.93 8.59 11.89
C VAL A 319 4.00 9.67 11.76
N THR A 320 4.07 10.34 10.61
CA THR A 320 4.98 11.47 10.41
C THR A 320 4.69 12.60 11.36
N LEU A 321 3.42 12.98 11.52
CA LEU A 321 3.00 14.05 12.42
C LEU A 321 3.34 13.71 13.89
N GLY A 322 3.17 12.45 14.31
CA GLY A 322 3.61 11.99 15.64
C GLY A 322 5.12 12.16 15.87
N TRP A 323 5.95 11.76 14.90
CA TRP A 323 7.40 11.94 14.99
C TRP A 323 7.83 13.41 14.96
N LEU A 324 7.22 14.23 14.10
CA LEU A 324 7.45 15.67 14.06
C LEU A 324 7.03 16.35 15.37
N THR A 325 5.95 15.87 16.01
CA THR A 325 5.51 16.34 17.33
C THR A 325 6.58 16.05 18.38
N THR A 326 7.08 14.82 18.42
CA THR A 326 8.14 14.42 19.35
C THR A 326 9.42 15.24 19.13
N MET A 327 9.81 15.49 17.88
CA MET A 327 10.96 16.33 17.53
C MET A 327 10.88 17.73 18.16
N THR A 328 9.68 18.35 18.26
CA THR A 328 9.53 19.68 18.88
C THR A 328 9.97 19.72 20.34
N THR A 329 9.99 18.58 21.03
CA THR A 329 10.44 18.45 22.42
C THR A 329 11.96 18.23 22.54
N LEU A 330 12.61 17.79 21.46
CA LEU A 330 14.05 17.56 21.36
C LEU A 330 14.79 18.81 20.86
N ILE A 331 14.19 19.56 19.93
CA ILE A 331 14.80 20.72 19.29
C ILE A 331 13.86 21.92 19.45
N SER A 332 14.09 22.72 20.49
CA SER A 332 13.20 23.84 20.85
C SER A 332 13.07 24.91 19.74
N GLU A 333 14.10 25.07 18.91
CA GLU A 333 14.09 26.03 17.79
C GLU A 333 13.05 25.67 16.73
N THR A 334 12.84 24.38 16.44
CA THR A 334 11.88 23.93 15.41
C THR A 334 10.44 23.97 15.92
N ALA A 335 10.23 23.99 17.24
CA ALA A 335 8.91 24.05 17.85
C ALA A 335 8.13 25.32 17.43
N GLN A 336 8.82 26.45 17.23
CA GLN A 336 8.18 27.72 16.86
C GLN A 336 7.46 27.65 15.51
N GLU A 337 8.04 26.93 14.55
CA GLU A 337 7.44 26.75 13.22
C GLU A 337 6.47 25.57 13.18
N MET A 338 6.76 24.51 13.93
CA MET A 338 6.01 23.26 13.87
C MET A 338 4.70 23.31 14.66
N ILE A 339 4.68 23.87 15.88
CA ILE A 339 3.48 23.86 16.75
C ILE A 339 2.26 24.50 16.06
N PRO A 340 2.37 25.65 15.37
CA PRO A 340 1.24 26.22 14.62
C PRO A 340 0.71 25.28 13.53
N LYS A 341 1.59 24.56 12.81
CA LYS A 341 1.21 23.58 11.78
C LYS A 341 0.51 22.36 12.39
N ILE A 342 1.00 21.86 13.53
CA ILE A 342 0.37 20.77 14.28
C ILE A 342 -1.05 21.15 14.68
N LYS A 343 -1.23 22.33 15.29
CA LYS A 343 -2.55 22.83 15.72
C LYS A 343 -3.53 22.99 14.56
N ALA A 344 -3.08 23.62 13.48
CA ALA A 344 -3.90 23.78 12.27
C ALA A 344 -4.27 22.43 11.64
N THR A 345 -3.35 21.47 11.64
CA THR A 345 -3.60 20.12 11.13
C THR A 345 -4.61 19.37 12.00
N ALA A 346 -4.54 19.49 13.33
CA ALA A 346 -5.52 18.90 14.25
C ALA A 346 -6.94 19.42 14.00
N ALA A 347 -7.11 20.74 13.88
CA ALA A 347 -8.40 21.36 13.58
C ALA A 347 -8.95 20.93 12.21
N ALA A 348 -8.07 20.78 11.22
CA ALA A 348 -8.41 20.32 9.88
C ALA A 348 -8.82 18.83 9.86
N ALA A 349 -8.10 17.97 10.59
CA ALA A 349 -8.43 16.56 10.73
C ALA A 349 -9.79 16.36 11.42
N ALA A 350 -10.08 17.12 12.48
CA ALA A 350 -11.36 17.07 13.18
C ALA A 350 -12.57 17.35 12.27
N GLN A 351 -12.42 18.29 11.31
CA GLN A 351 -13.46 18.60 10.33
C GLN A 351 -13.76 17.44 9.38
N GLN A 352 -12.79 16.56 9.13
CA GLN A 352 -12.98 15.36 8.34
C GLN A 352 -13.71 14.24 9.10
N CYS A 353 -13.88 14.36 10.42
CA CYS A 353 -14.58 13.39 11.26
C CYS A 353 -16.08 13.72 11.34
N SER A 354 -16.77 13.56 10.21
CA SER A 354 -18.23 13.78 10.06
C SER A 354 -18.93 12.68 9.23
N GLY A 355 -18.20 11.61 8.92
CA GLY A 355 -18.59 10.57 7.98
C GLY A 355 -19.13 9.29 8.58
N GLY A 356 -19.38 8.31 7.71
CA GLY A 356 -19.80 6.97 8.11
C GLY A 356 -21.21 6.88 8.71
N SER A 357 -21.60 5.66 9.12
CA SER A 357 -22.94 5.39 9.67
C SER A 357 -23.14 5.94 11.08
N ASN A 358 -22.05 6.16 11.82
CA ASN A 358 -22.07 6.78 13.15
C ASN A 358 -21.97 8.32 13.09
N GLY A 359 -21.80 8.91 11.89
CA GLY A 359 -21.74 10.35 11.66
C GLY A 359 -20.46 11.03 12.14
N ARG A 360 -19.41 10.27 12.46
CA ARG A 360 -18.13 10.80 12.98
C ARG A 360 -16.87 10.11 12.46
N MET A 361 -16.97 9.17 11.52
CA MET A 361 -15.78 8.57 10.88
C MET A 361 -14.96 9.64 10.16
N CYS A 362 -13.64 9.49 10.21
CA CYS A 362 -12.68 10.45 9.67
C CYS A 362 -12.25 10.10 8.24
N GLY A 363 -12.04 11.13 7.42
CA GLY A 363 -11.49 11.05 6.07
C GLY A 363 -10.01 11.42 5.99
N SER A 364 -9.41 11.26 4.81
CA SER A 364 -7.99 11.55 4.56
C SER A 364 -7.74 13.01 4.14
N ARG A 365 -8.61 13.68 3.40
CA ARG A 365 -8.31 15.00 2.80
C ARG A 365 -8.57 16.16 3.76
N TRP A 366 -7.71 16.31 4.77
CA TRP A 366 -7.82 17.32 5.83
C TRP A 366 -7.88 18.76 5.32
N TYR A 367 -7.35 19.06 4.14
CA TYR A 367 -7.46 20.40 3.53
C TYR A 367 -8.90 20.77 3.10
N GLN A 368 -9.83 19.82 3.12
CA GLN A 368 -11.25 20.07 2.86
C GLN A 368 -12.02 20.29 4.16
N LYS A 369 -13.15 21.00 4.09
CA LYS A 369 -14.03 21.21 5.26
C LYS A 369 -15.09 20.13 5.44
N LYS A 370 -15.35 19.35 4.39
CA LYS A 370 -16.36 18.29 4.38
C LYS A 370 -15.67 16.95 4.32
N TRP A 371 -16.24 15.96 5.00
CA TRP A 371 -15.81 14.57 4.88
C TRP A 371 -15.68 14.18 3.41
N ASP A 372 -14.55 13.58 3.10
CA ASP A 372 -14.17 13.28 1.72
C ASP A 372 -14.77 12.00 1.15
N GLY A 373 -15.53 11.25 1.96
CA GLY A 373 -16.16 9.98 1.60
C GLY A 373 -15.26 8.76 1.85
N THR A 374 -14.05 8.95 2.36
CA THR A 374 -13.12 7.86 2.71
C THR A 374 -13.24 7.53 4.19
N GLN A 375 -13.07 6.26 4.53
CA GLN A 375 -13.00 5.81 5.92
C GLN A 375 -12.15 4.54 5.96
N GLY A 376 -11.49 4.32 7.09
CA GLY A 376 -10.60 3.19 7.24
C GLY A 376 -9.75 3.34 8.49
N ILE A 377 -9.13 2.24 8.89
CA ILE A 377 -8.39 2.19 10.14
C ILE A 377 -7.17 3.14 10.13
N GLY A 378 -6.59 3.39 8.95
CA GLY A 378 -5.52 4.39 8.77
C GLY A 378 -6.01 5.82 8.84
N GLN A 379 -7.21 6.12 8.35
CA GLN A 379 -7.83 7.43 8.47
C GLN A 379 -8.12 7.77 9.93
N GLU A 380 -8.66 6.82 10.69
CA GLU A 380 -8.92 6.98 12.12
C GLU A 380 -7.61 7.15 12.90
N ALA A 381 -6.62 6.27 12.66
CA ALA A 381 -5.31 6.38 13.33
C ALA A 381 -4.61 7.70 13.02
N SER A 382 -4.50 8.10 11.76
CA SER A 382 -3.87 9.37 11.38
C SER A 382 -4.60 10.58 11.94
N SER A 383 -5.93 10.56 11.97
CA SER A 383 -6.73 11.65 12.53
C SER A 383 -6.59 11.71 14.06
N LEU A 384 -6.52 10.56 14.73
CA LEU A 384 -6.22 10.48 16.15
C LEU A 384 -4.84 11.06 16.46
N THR A 385 -3.80 10.68 15.71
CA THR A 385 -2.45 11.27 15.86
C THR A 385 -2.50 12.78 15.71
N ALA A 386 -3.20 13.31 14.70
CA ALA A 386 -3.33 14.75 14.52
C ALA A 386 -3.96 15.46 15.73
N LEU A 387 -5.03 14.89 16.29
CA LEU A 387 -5.68 15.43 17.48
C LEU A 387 -4.73 15.43 18.69
N ILE A 388 -4.14 14.28 19.02
CA ILE A 388 -3.29 14.15 20.22
C ILE A 388 -1.98 14.94 20.09
N SER A 389 -1.45 15.11 18.88
CA SER A 389 -0.26 15.93 18.64
C SER A 389 -0.44 17.39 19.07
N SER A 390 -1.65 17.94 18.96
CA SER A 390 -1.94 19.31 19.43
C SER A 390 -1.86 19.47 20.95
N LEU A 391 -1.84 18.36 21.70
CA LEU A 391 -1.67 18.32 23.16
C LEU A 391 -0.20 18.29 23.60
N VAL A 392 0.77 18.44 22.69
CA VAL A 392 2.22 18.38 23.02
C VAL A 392 2.64 19.33 24.15
N GLY A 393 1.95 20.47 24.31
CA GLY A 393 2.20 21.43 25.40
C GLY A 393 1.71 20.99 26.79
N GLU A 394 0.78 20.02 26.87
CA GLU A 394 0.13 19.60 28.12
C GLU A 394 0.97 18.63 28.93
N LYS A 395 1.63 17.71 28.23
CA LYS A 395 2.51 16.68 28.79
C LYS A 395 3.94 16.96 28.32
N GLY A 396 4.41 18.15 28.65
CA GLY A 396 5.71 18.65 28.23
C GLY A 396 6.87 17.76 28.75
N GLY A 397 7.92 17.68 27.94
CA GLY A 397 9.17 17.00 28.29
C GLY A 397 9.72 16.20 27.12
N ALA A 398 11.04 16.12 27.02
CA ALA A 398 11.69 15.22 26.08
C ALA A 398 11.33 13.74 26.40
N PRO A 399 11.38 12.85 25.39
CA PRO A 399 11.29 11.40 25.57
C PRO A 399 12.10 10.90 26.78
N LYS A 400 11.59 9.89 27.49
CA LYS A 400 12.34 9.31 28.60
C LYS A 400 13.50 8.46 28.09
N SER A 401 14.62 8.54 28.79
CA SER A 401 15.79 7.67 28.63
C SER A 401 16.16 7.09 29.99
N ARG A 402 17.11 6.16 30.03
CA ARG A 402 17.63 5.62 31.29
C ARG A 402 18.16 6.69 32.25
N ASN A 403 18.62 7.82 31.71
CA ASN A 403 19.16 8.94 32.49
C ASN A 403 18.09 9.97 32.88
N THR A 404 16.91 9.97 32.25
CA THR A 404 15.83 10.93 32.48
C THR A 404 14.56 10.32 33.10
N GLY A 405 14.67 9.10 33.65
CA GLY A 405 13.60 8.41 34.39
C GLY A 405 12.86 7.32 33.60
N GLY A 406 13.44 6.82 32.52
CA GLY A 406 12.94 5.68 31.75
C GLY A 406 13.00 4.37 32.53
N ILE A 407 11.84 3.72 32.72
CA ILE A 407 11.71 2.52 33.56
C ILE A 407 11.99 1.22 32.80
N SER A 408 11.78 1.22 31.48
CA SER A 408 11.96 0.05 30.63
C SER A 408 13.42 -0.42 30.64
N LYS A 409 13.64 -1.70 30.92
CA LYS A 409 14.98 -2.27 31.17
C LYS A 409 15.60 -2.85 29.90
N PRO A 410 16.82 -2.46 29.48
CA PRO A 410 17.45 -3.00 28.27
C PRO A 410 17.83 -4.48 28.41
N ASN A 411 17.79 -5.18 27.29
CA ASN A 411 18.39 -6.50 27.08
C ASN A 411 19.21 -6.46 25.78
N PRO A 412 20.53 -6.25 25.86
CA PRO A 412 21.40 -6.19 24.67
C PRO A 412 21.40 -7.46 23.81
N ASN A 413 21.00 -8.62 24.37
CA ASN A 413 20.94 -9.91 23.68
C ASN A 413 19.54 -10.25 23.16
N ALA A 414 18.56 -9.34 23.23
CA ALA A 414 17.24 -9.58 22.65
C ALA A 414 17.38 -9.75 21.12
N GLY A 415 16.64 -10.69 20.52
CA GLY A 415 16.68 -10.92 19.06
C GLY A 415 18.02 -11.39 18.47
N THR A 416 19.03 -11.73 19.28
CA THR A 416 20.33 -12.26 18.78
C THR A 416 20.35 -13.77 18.62
N ALA A 417 19.21 -14.45 18.83
CA ALA A 417 19.11 -15.89 18.69
C ALA A 417 19.23 -16.29 17.22
N ASN A 418 19.62 -17.55 16.96
CA ASN A 418 19.69 -18.05 15.60
C ASN A 418 18.27 -18.35 15.08
N HIS A 419 17.89 -17.71 13.97
CA HIS A 419 16.59 -17.86 13.31
C HIS A 419 16.57 -18.98 12.25
N ASP A 420 17.52 -19.91 12.28
CA ASP A 420 17.57 -21.05 11.34
C ASP A 420 16.28 -21.87 11.28
N ASP A 421 15.49 -21.91 12.36
CA ASP A 421 14.19 -22.60 12.39
C ASP A 421 13.04 -21.82 11.74
N GLU A 422 13.24 -20.52 11.50
CA GLU A 422 12.29 -19.61 10.87
C GLU A 422 12.70 -19.22 9.44
N ASP A 423 13.89 -19.60 8.99
CA ASP A 423 14.37 -19.43 7.62
C ASP A 423 13.73 -20.49 6.70
N PRO A 424 12.79 -20.09 5.82
CA PRO A 424 12.10 -21.02 4.94
C PRO A 424 13.01 -21.55 3.82
N THR A 425 14.20 -20.97 3.61
CA THR A 425 15.19 -21.45 2.64
C THR A 425 16.06 -22.57 3.23
N LYS A 426 16.07 -22.75 4.55
CA LYS A 426 16.79 -23.83 5.22
C LYS A 426 15.93 -25.07 5.42
N LEU A 427 16.45 -26.21 4.97
CA LEU A 427 15.82 -27.51 5.20
C LEU A 427 15.91 -27.88 6.68
N LYS A 428 14.79 -28.32 7.28
CA LYS A 428 14.76 -28.82 8.66
C LYS A 428 15.67 -30.05 8.80
N PRO A 429 16.41 -30.20 9.91
CA PRO A 429 17.21 -31.40 10.16
C PRO A 429 16.35 -32.66 10.17
N ILE A 430 16.76 -33.70 9.44
CA ILE A 430 16.05 -34.99 9.39
C ILE A 430 16.13 -35.65 10.78
N THR A 431 14.99 -35.81 11.45
CA THR A 431 14.92 -36.40 12.79
C THR A 431 14.98 -37.93 12.75
N THR A 432 15.22 -38.56 13.91
CA THR A 432 15.11 -40.02 14.06
C THR A 432 13.68 -40.51 13.76
N GLY A 433 12.67 -39.70 14.05
CA GLY A 433 11.27 -39.99 13.72
C GLY A 433 11.03 -40.02 12.21
N ASP A 434 11.60 -39.06 11.47
CA ASP A 434 11.51 -39.02 10.00
C ASP A 434 12.20 -40.23 9.37
N LYS A 435 13.37 -40.61 9.89
CA LYS A 435 14.10 -41.82 9.46
C LYS A 435 13.33 -43.10 9.77
N ALA A 436 12.68 -43.18 10.93
CA ALA A 436 11.86 -44.32 11.32
C ALA A 436 10.60 -44.41 10.45
N GLY A 437 9.90 -43.31 10.21
CA GLY A 437 8.74 -43.24 9.32
C GLY A 437 9.08 -43.59 7.88
N ALA A 438 10.18 -43.03 7.34
CA ALA A 438 10.70 -43.39 6.02
C ALA A 438 11.11 -44.87 5.96
N GLY A 439 11.71 -45.42 7.02
CA GLY A 439 12.06 -46.83 7.12
C GLY A 439 10.82 -47.74 7.15
N ILE A 440 9.79 -47.38 7.91
CA ILE A 440 8.50 -48.11 7.96
C ILE A 440 7.83 -48.09 6.59
N LEU A 441 7.75 -46.92 5.95
CA LEU A 441 7.24 -46.80 4.58
C LEU A 441 8.06 -47.67 3.61
N THR A 442 9.38 -47.61 3.70
CA THR A 442 10.27 -48.41 2.85
C THR A 442 10.02 -49.90 3.04
N VAL A 443 9.85 -50.38 4.27
CA VAL A 443 9.56 -51.80 4.58
C VAL A 443 8.15 -52.20 4.13
N LEU A 444 7.15 -51.34 4.33
CA LEU A 444 5.77 -51.58 3.89
C LEU A 444 5.63 -51.60 2.36
N PHE A 445 6.52 -50.90 1.65
CA PHE A 445 6.50 -50.77 0.19
C PHE A 445 7.66 -51.51 -0.52
N HIS A 446 8.43 -52.36 0.18
CA HIS A 446 9.48 -53.21 -0.42
C HIS A 446 8.88 -54.53 -0.97
N PRO A 447 9.40 -55.09 -2.09
CA PRO A 447 8.57 -55.79 -3.06
C PRO A 447 8.50 -57.30 -2.80
N TYR A 448 7.34 -57.76 -2.33
CA TYR A 448 6.81 -59.05 -2.73
C TYR A 448 5.39 -58.83 -3.25
N ASP A 449 5.26 -59.01 -4.57
CA ASP A 449 4.05 -59.10 -5.40
C ASP A 449 3.92 -57.98 -6.45
N TYR A 450 4.50 -58.27 -7.61
CA TYR A 450 4.28 -57.54 -8.86
C TYR A 450 2.91 -57.89 -9.47
N LEU A 451 2.35 -56.90 -10.18
CA LEU A 451 1.11 -56.88 -10.97
C LEU A 451 -0.20 -56.64 -10.17
N VAL A 452 -0.57 -55.35 -10.04
CA VAL A 452 -1.89 -54.77 -10.42
C VAL A 452 -2.14 -53.36 -9.81
N ILE A 453 -1.26 -52.79 -8.97
CA ILE A 453 -1.49 -51.45 -8.40
C ILE A 453 -0.28 -50.51 -8.50
N CYS A 454 0.33 -50.40 -9.69
CA CYS A 454 1.31 -49.34 -9.98
C CYS A 454 0.87 -48.45 -11.15
N ALA A 455 -0.38 -48.00 -11.10
CA ALA A 455 -0.90 -46.89 -11.90
C ALA A 455 -1.23 -45.62 -11.09
N PRO A 456 -1.44 -45.64 -9.75
CA PRO A 456 -1.64 -44.38 -9.01
C PRO A 456 -0.44 -43.89 -8.18
N LEU A 457 0.55 -44.74 -7.84
CA LEU A 457 1.62 -44.34 -6.90
C LEU A 457 2.93 -43.87 -7.57
N ALA A 458 3.14 -44.18 -8.84
CA ALA A 458 4.22 -43.58 -9.63
C ALA A 458 3.95 -42.10 -10.00
N MET A 459 2.71 -41.63 -9.84
CA MET A 459 2.34 -40.20 -9.98
C MET A 459 2.67 -39.34 -8.76
N TRP A 460 3.13 -39.92 -7.64
CA TRP A 460 3.43 -39.15 -6.43
C TRP A 460 4.94 -38.96 -6.15
N PHE A 461 5.81 -39.78 -6.75
CA PHE A 461 7.27 -39.69 -6.58
C PHE A 461 8.06 -39.27 -7.84
N HIS A 462 7.38 -38.97 -8.95
CA HIS A 462 8.01 -38.37 -10.14
C HIS A 462 7.86 -36.84 -10.25
N ASN A 463 7.29 -36.18 -9.24
CA ASN A 463 7.20 -34.70 -9.19
C ASN A 463 8.43 -34.00 -8.60
N SER A 464 9.50 -34.71 -8.28
CA SER A 464 10.67 -34.13 -7.58
C SER A 464 11.91 -33.92 -8.44
N VAL A 465 11.88 -34.24 -9.74
CA VAL A 465 13.06 -34.09 -10.63
C VAL A 465 12.75 -33.37 -11.95
N ILE A 466 11.49 -32.97 -12.19
CA ILE A 466 11.12 -32.06 -13.29
C ILE A 466 10.65 -30.74 -12.68
N LEU A 467 11.56 -30.03 -12.00
CA LEU A 467 11.33 -28.66 -11.52
C LEU A 467 12.49 -27.73 -11.91
N ASN A 468 13.21 -28.07 -13.00
CA ASN A 468 14.22 -27.19 -13.61
C ASN A 468 13.92 -26.85 -15.08
N HIS A 469 12.72 -27.20 -15.59
CA HIS A 469 12.23 -26.76 -16.90
C HIS A 469 10.79 -26.22 -16.88
N LEU A 470 10.28 -25.87 -15.68
CA LEU A 470 8.99 -25.19 -15.50
C LEU A 470 9.15 -23.69 -15.17
N ALA A 471 10.36 -23.15 -15.25
CA ALA A 471 10.65 -21.76 -14.92
C ALA A 471 10.17 -20.73 -15.96
N SER A 472 9.58 -21.16 -17.09
CA SER A 472 9.21 -20.25 -18.19
C SER A 472 7.72 -19.94 -18.33
N CYS A 473 6.85 -20.46 -17.46
CA CYS A 473 5.41 -20.28 -17.61
C CYS A 473 4.64 -19.91 -16.32
N GLU A 474 5.22 -20.06 -15.13
CA GLU A 474 4.60 -19.56 -13.89
C GLU A 474 4.85 -18.07 -13.65
N LEU A 475 5.74 -17.43 -14.41
CA LEU A 475 6.05 -16.00 -14.26
C LEU A 475 5.01 -15.06 -14.88
N PHE A 476 3.99 -15.59 -15.57
CA PHE A 476 3.03 -14.76 -16.30
C PHE A 476 1.78 -14.39 -15.47
N CYS A 477 1.49 -15.12 -14.39
CA CYS A 477 0.22 -14.98 -13.66
C CYS A 477 0.27 -14.13 -12.37
N SER A 478 1.38 -13.46 -12.02
CA SER A 478 1.42 -12.56 -10.84
C SER A 478 1.74 -11.09 -11.15
N VAL A 479 1.92 -10.71 -12.42
CA VAL A 479 2.44 -9.37 -12.76
C VAL A 479 1.31 -8.39 -13.08
N TYR A 480 0.52 -7.99 -12.09
CA TYR A 480 -0.41 -6.87 -12.22
C TYR A 480 -0.51 -6.04 -10.94
N HIS A 481 0.47 -5.14 -10.72
CA HIS A 481 0.26 -3.96 -9.86
C HIS A 481 1.14 -2.72 -10.11
N ASN A 482 1.95 -2.61 -11.17
CA ASN A 482 2.59 -1.32 -11.52
C ASN A 482 3.01 -1.23 -13.00
N GLN A 483 2.29 -0.45 -13.81
CA GLN A 483 2.31 -0.57 -15.29
C GLN A 483 3.31 0.30 -16.06
N ILE A 484 4.46 0.69 -15.50
CA ILE A 484 5.58 1.23 -16.32
C ILE A 484 6.89 0.52 -16.01
N GLU A 485 7.13 0.13 -14.76
CA GLU A 485 8.34 -0.60 -14.35
C GLU A 485 8.28 -2.09 -14.70
N ASN A 486 7.09 -2.70 -14.66
CA ASN A 486 6.92 -4.14 -14.95
C ASN A 486 7.14 -4.49 -16.43
N ALA A 487 6.98 -3.52 -17.34
CA ALA A 487 7.29 -3.72 -18.76
C ALA A 487 8.79 -3.99 -18.97
N TYR A 488 9.67 -3.37 -18.18
CA TYR A 488 11.12 -3.57 -18.27
C TYR A 488 11.56 -4.93 -17.71
N VAL A 489 10.99 -5.36 -16.59
CA VAL A 489 11.32 -6.65 -15.95
C VAL A 489 10.83 -7.83 -16.79
N PHE A 490 9.62 -7.73 -17.34
CA PHE A 490 9.07 -8.71 -18.29
C PHE A 490 9.95 -8.84 -19.54
N VAL A 491 10.34 -7.70 -20.13
CA VAL A 491 11.24 -7.65 -21.29
C VAL A 491 12.59 -8.31 -20.98
N ASP A 492 13.14 -8.11 -19.79
CA ASP A 492 14.44 -8.65 -19.41
C ASP A 492 14.40 -10.17 -19.14
N GLN A 493 13.27 -10.68 -18.64
CA GLN A 493 13.08 -12.11 -18.40
C GLN A 493 12.74 -12.88 -19.68
N PHE A 494 11.89 -12.33 -20.55
CA PHE A 494 11.61 -12.92 -21.87
C PHE A 494 12.86 -12.97 -22.77
N LYS A 495 13.73 -11.95 -22.69
CA LYS A 495 15.06 -11.94 -23.34
C LYS A 495 15.96 -13.10 -22.90
N ARG A 496 15.89 -13.50 -21.63
CA ARG A 496 16.70 -14.60 -21.08
C ARG A 496 16.21 -15.97 -21.54
N GLU A 497 14.91 -16.11 -21.79
CA GLU A 497 14.27 -17.42 -21.97
C GLU A 497 13.98 -17.78 -23.44
N HIS A 498 13.84 -16.82 -24.37
CA HIS A 498 13.29 -17.12 -25.71
C HIS A 498 14.09 -16.73 -26.96
N ASN A 499 15.22 -16.01 -26.90
CA ASN A 499 16.20 -16.00 -28.01
C ASN A 499 17.42 -15.12 -27.71
N LYS A 500 18.63 -15.60 -28.04
CA LYS A 500 19.87 -14.81 -27.97
C LYS A 500 19.97 -13.70 -29.03
N ASP A 501 19.05 -13.68 -30.00
CA ASP A 501 19.04 -12.71 -31.12
C ASP A 501 18.17 -11.45 -30.87
N LEU A 502 17.49 -11.36 -29.71
CA LEU A 502 16.59 -10.24 -29.37
C LEU A 502 17.30 -8.93 -28.99
N HIS A 503 18.63 -8.92 -28.91
CA HIS A 503 19.42 -7.73 -28.56
C HIS A 503 19.35 -6.60 -29.62
N ASN A 504 18.90 -6.91 -30.84
CA ASN A 504 18.86 -5.98 -31.97
C ASN A 504 17.44 -5.56 -32.42
N GLN A 505 16.39 -5.98 -31.72
CA GLN A 505 15.00 -5.63 -32.08
C GLN A 505 14.54 -4.30 -31.45
N THR A 506 13.77 -3.54 -32.22
CA THR A 506 13.06 -2.33 -31.80
C THR A 506 11.85 -2.68 -30.91
N TYR A 507 11.38 -1.72 -30.11
CA TYR A 507 10.18 -1.89 -29.28
C TYR A 507 8.92 -2.26 -30.09
N ALA A 508 8.86 -1.86 -31.36
CA ALA A 508 7.76 -2.19 -32.25
C ALA A 508 7.79 -3.67 -32.68
N GLU A 509 8.96 -4.18 -33.06
CA GLU A 509 9.16 -5.62 -33.37
C GLU A 509 8.83 -6.50 -32.15
N TRP A 510 9.10 -6.00 -30.96
CA TRP A 510 8.71 -6.64 -29.70
C TRP A 510 7.20 -6.65 -29.47
N ALA A 511 6.54 -5.51 -29.62
CA ALA A 511 5.09 -5.42 -29.48
C ALA A 511 4.37 -6.33 -30.48
N GLU A 512 4.89 -6.43 -31.71
CA GLU A 512 4.44 -7.39 -32.71
C GLU A 512 4.63 -8.84 -32.27
N THR A 513 5.84 -9.20 -31.82
CA THR A 513 6.16 -10.56 -31.37
C THR A 513 5.27 -10.99 -30.21
N VAL A 514 5.05 -10.12 -29.22
CA VAL A 514 4.19 -10.41 -28.06
C VAL A 514 2.74 -10.54 -28.50
N PHE A 515 2.25 -9.66 -29.39
CA PHE A 515 0.89 -9.73 -29.90
C PHE A 515 0.63 -11.03 -30.67
N ASP A 516 1.53 -11.42 -31.56
CA ASP A 516 1.42 -12.69 -32.31
C ASP A 516 1.52 -13.90 -31.39
N TRP A 517 2.37 -13.81 -30.35
CA TRP A 517 2.47 -14.86 -29.34
C TRP A 517 1.17 -15.05 -28.57
N THR A 518 0.48 -13.98 -28.16
CA THR A 518 -0.82 -14.10 -27.46
C THR A 518 -1.87 -14.83 -28.30
N ALA A 519 -1.79 -14.73 -29.63
CA ALA A 519 -2.61 -15.50 -30.55
C ALA A 519 -2.17 -16.97 -30.71
N SER A 520 -0.89 -17.27 -30.48
CA SER A 520 -0.35 -18.63 -30.55
C SER A 520 -0.65 -19.48 -29.31
N VAL A 521 -0.81 -18.86 -28.14
CA VAL A 521 -1.07 -19.52 -26.84
C VAL A 521 -2.51 -19.34 -26.37
N PRO A 522 -3.50 -19.54 -27.26
CA PRO A 522 -4.89 -19.04 -27.27
C PRO A 522 -5.39 -17.98 -26.27
N LEU A 523 -4.54 -17.12 -25.69
CA LEU A 523 -4.93 -16.02 -24.80
C LEU A 523 -5.78 -14.98 -25.53
N MET A 524 -5.53 -14.81 -26.81
CA MET A 524 -6.34 -14.00 -27.73
C MET A 524 -6.66 -14.80 -28.99
N ASP A 525 -7.92 -14.92 -29.34
CA ASP A 525 -8.31 -15.55 -30.60
C ASP A 525 -8.29 -14.52 -31.74
N ASN A 526 -7.45 -14.70 -32.75
CA ASN A 526 -7.31 -13.77 -33.87
C ASN A 526 -8.47 -13.80 -34.89
N GLN A 527 -9.40 -14.74 -34.76
CA GLN A 527 -10.62 -14.81 -35.58
C GLN A 527 -11.80 -14.18 -34.85
N THR A 528 -11.96 -14.51 -33.56
CA THR A 528 -13.10 -14.03 -32.76
C THR A 528 -12.79 -12.78 -31.95
N TRP A 529 -11.52 -12.41 -31.81
CA TRP A 529 -11.00 -11.33 -30.96
C TRP A 529 -11.38 -11.47 -29.49
N ASN A 530 -11.75 -12.67 -29.06
CA ASN A 530 -11.94 -12.97 -27.64
C ASN A 530 -10.57 -12.97 -26.95
N VAL A 531 -10.47 -12.22 -25.86
CA VAL A 531 -9.30 -12.19 -24.98
C VAL A 531 -9.70 -12.80 -23.64
N GLY A 532 -9.02 -13.87 -23.25
CA GLY A 532 -9.24 -14.51 -21.97
C GLY A 532 -8.23 -14.05 -20.93
N ASP A 533 -8.58 -14.32 -19.68
CA ASP A 533 -7.75 -13.96 -18.54
C ASP A 533 -6.55 -14.90 -18.34
N SER A 534 -6.75 -16.17 -18.67
CA SER A 534 -5.76 -17.21 -18.48
C SER A 534 -5.92 -18.33 -19.52
N VAL A 535 -4.92 -19.20 -19.59
CA VAL A 535 -4.96 -20.48 -20.31
C VAL A 535 -4.64 -21.62 -19.35
N GLN A 536 -5.19 -22.80 -19.61
CA GLN A 536 -4.98 -23.96 -18.75
C GLN A 536 -3.62 -24.60 -19.02
N ILE A 537 -2.74 -24.61 -18.01
CA ILE A 537 -1.40 -25.24 -18.14
C ILE A 537 -1.52 -26.76 -18.33
N ALA A 538 -2.53 -27.37 -17.71
CA ALA A 538 -2.75 -28.81 -17.72
C ALA A 538 -2.95 -29.42 -19.13
N ASP A 539 -3.28 -28.60 -20.13
CA ASP A 539 -3.48 -29.02 -21.51
C ASP A 539 -2.50 -28.38 -22.51
N ASP A 540 -1.35 -27.88 -22.03
CA ASP A 540 -0.33 -27.22 -22.85
C ASP A 540 -0.83 -25.90 -23.45
N CYS A 541 -1.58 -25.13 -22.64
CA CYS A 541 -2.15 -23.83 -23.00
C CYS A 541 -3.03 -23.88 -24.26
N LYS A 542 -3.72 -25.00 -24.48
CA LYS A 542 -4.54 -25.23 -25.69
C LYS A 542 -5.96 -24.70 -25.53
N HIS A 543 -6.41 -24.46 -24.31
CA HIS A 543 -7.74 -23.91 -24.06
C HIS A 543 -7.68 -22.60 -23.29
N LEU A 544 -8.41 -21.62 -23.82
CA LEU A 544 -8.67 -20.33 -23.17
C LEU A 544 -9.55 -20.53 -21.94
N GLY A 545 -9.16 -19.90 -20.83
CA GLY A 545 -10.00 -19.79 -19.64
C GLY A 545 -11.31 -19.08 -19.98
N ASN A 546 -12.39 -19.47 -19.30
CA ASN A 546 -13.71 -18.91 -19.58
C ASN A 546 -13.85 -17.45 -19.12
N ASP A 547 -12.98 -17.00 -18.22
CA ASP A 547 -13.04 -15.68 -17.65
C ASP A 547 -12.46 -14.63 -18.62
N GLN A 548 -13.22 -13.57 -18.81
CA GLN A 548 -12.91 -12.49 -19.74
C GLN A 548 -13.24 -11.17 -19.07
N TRP A 549 -12.20 -10.36 -18.83
CA TRP A 549 -12.30 -9.11 -18.09
C TRP A 549 -12.00 -7.92 -18.98
N SER A 550 -12.68 -6.81 -18.75
CA SER A 550 -12.60 -5.65 -19.64
C SER A 550 -11.16 -5.10 -19.77
N TYR A 551 -10.35 -5.20 -18.72
CA TYR A 551 -8.97 -4.68 -18.71
C TYR A 551 -8.06 -5.37 -19.74
N ASN A 552 -8.20 -6.69 -19.95
CA ASN A 552 -7.41 -7.44 -20.92
C ASN A 552 -7.66 -6.94 -22.34
N TYR A 553 -8.93 -6.67 -22.67
CA TYR A 553 -9.32 -6.06 -23.93
C TYR A 553 -8.78 -4.64 -24.08
N GLY A 554 -8.81 -3.84 -23.00
CA GLY A 554 -8.24 -2.49 -22.98
C GLY A 554 -6.75 -2.46 -23.32
N ASN A 555 -5.98 -3.39 -22.74
CA ASN A 555 -4.54 -3.51 -22.99
C ASN A 555 -4.23 -3.92 -24.44
N CYS A 556 -4.88 -4.97 -24.94
CA CYS A 556 -4.68 -5.43 -26.32
C CYS A 556 -5.10 -4.37 -27.34
N LEU A 557 -6.24 -3.69 -27.12
CA LEU A 557 -6.74 -2.64 -28.00
C LEU A 557 -5.78 -1.46 -28.06
N MET A 558 -5.23 -1.05 -26.91
CA MET A 558 -4.26 0.04 -26.84
C MET A 558 -2.97 -0.31 -27.57
N GLY A 559 -2.40 -1.50 -27.33
CA GLY A 559 -1.21 -1.97 -28.02
C GLY A 559 -1.39 -2.02 -29.54
N ALA A 560 -2.51 -2.58 -30.01
CA ALA A 560 -2.83 -2.64 -31.43
C ALA A 560 -3.00 -1.24 -32.05
N ALA A 561 -3.61 -0.29 -31.34
CA ALA A 561 -3.76 1.09 -31.81
C ALA A 561 -2.42 1.83 -31.92
N PHE A 562 -1.52 1.62 -30.96
CA PHE A 562 -0.16 2.18 -31.02
C PHE A 562 0.62 1.62 -32.22
N MET A 563 0.52 0.31 -32.46
CA MET A 563 1.18 -0.35 -33.59
C MET A 563 0.59 0.05 -34.95
N GLN A 564 -0.73 0.21 -35.03
CA GLN A 564 -1.41 0.74 -36.22
C GLN A 564 -0.87 2.13 -36.58
N ASN A 565 -0.63 3.00 -35.60
CA ASN A 565 -0.07 4.32 -35.86
C ASN A 565 1.44 4.27 -36.16
N TYR A 566 2.21 3.44 -35.43
CA TYR A 566 3.64 3.28 -35.66
C TYR A 566 3.92 2.86 -37.11
N THR A 567 3.09 1.96 -37.65
CA THR A 567 3.17 1.49 -39.04
C THR A 567 2.54 2.46 -40.04
N ASN A 568 2.10 3.66 -39.64
CA ASN A 568 1.32 4.60 -40.46
C ASN A 568 0.09 3.94 -41.14
N GLY A 569 -0.47 2.90 -40.52
CA GLY A 569 -1.56 2.10 -41.04
C GLY A 569 -1.27 1.36 -42.34
N THR A 570 0.01 1.15 -42.66
CA THR A 570 0.44 0.40 -43.84
C THR A 570 0.26 -1.11 -43.69
N GLU A 571 0.11 -1.59 -42.46
CA GLU A 571 -0.15 -3.00 -42.15
C GLU A 571 -1.62 -3.22 -41.78
N SER A 572 -2.31 -4.09 -42.54
CA SER A 572 -3.73 -4.37 -42.30
C SER A 572 -3.99 -5.07 -40.96
N LYS A 573 -3.01 -5.83 -40.46
CA LYS A 573 -3.15 -6.64 -39.24
C LYS A 573 -3.53 -5.82 -38.01
N TRP A 574 -2.93 -4.63 -37.86
CA TRP A 574 -3.18 -3.76 -36.71
C TRP A 574 -4.53 -3.06 -36.81
N LYS A 575 -5.00 -2.78 -38.02
CA LYS A 575 -6.33 -2.26 -38.27
C LYS A 575 -7.39 -3.30 -37.91
N ASP A 576 -7.20 -4.53 -38.37
CA ASP A 576 -8.12 -5.64 -38.10
C ASP A 576 -8.18 -5.94 -36.60
N ALA A 577 -7.03 -5.90 -35.91
CA ALA A 577 -6.95 -6.03 -34.46
C ALA A 577 -7.71 -4.93 -33.71
N VAL A 578 -7.52 -3.66 -34.10
CA VAL A 578 -8.25 -2.53 -33.48
C VAL A 578 -9.75 -2.67 -33.70
N ASP A 579 -10.19 -2.94 -34.93
CA ASP A 579 -11.61 -3.06 -35.27
C ASP A 579 -12.26 -4.27 -34.56
N GLY A 580 -11.55 -5.40 -34.51
CA GLY A 580 -11.98 -6.63 -33.85
C GLY A 580 -12.09 -6.52 -32.34
N LEU A 581 -11.01 -6.09 -31.67
CA LEU A 581 -10.96 -5.93 -30.22
C LEU A 581 -11.97 -4.89 -29.73
N LEU A 582 -12.11 -3.77 -30.45
CA LEU A 582 -13.12 -2.77 -30.13
C LEU A 582 -14.54 -3.33 -30.29
N GLY A 583 -14.77 -4.11 -31.36
CA GLY A 583 -16.05 -4.77 -31.60
C GLY A 583 -16.47 -5.69 -30.46
N VAL A 584 -15.58 -6.59 -30.01
CA VAL A 584 -15.87 -7.50 -28.90
C VAL A 584 -16.00 -6.75 -27.58
N THR A 585 -15.17 -5.73 -27.35
CA THR A 585 -15.26 -4.90 -26.13
C THR A 585 -16.64 -4.26 -26.02
N LEU A 586 -17.14 -3.69 -27.12
CA LEU A 586 -18.46 -3.06 -27.18
C LEU A 586 -19.60 -4.08 -27.06
N ASP A 587 -19.48 -5.28 -27.62
CA ASP A 587 -20.54 -6.28 -27.52
C ASP A 587 -20.63 -6.90 -26.11
N ARG A 588 -19.48 -7.21 -25.51
CA ARG A 588 -19.40 -7.98 -24.26
C ARG A 588 -19.52 -7.13 -23.00
N PHE A 589 -18.86 -5.96 -22.96
CA PHE A 589 -18.83 -5.14 -21.76
C PHE A 589 -19.81 -3.96 -21.82
N PHE A 590 -20.56 -3.77 -22.93
CA PHE A 590 -21.65 -2.80 -23.01
C PHE A 590 -22.97 -3.51 -23.34
N PRO A 591 -23.49 -4.32 -22.42
CA PRO A 591 -24.63 -5.16 -22.73
C PRO A 591 -25.87 -4.30 -22.96
N LYS A 592 -26.71 -4.74 -23.90
CA LYS A 592 -27.93 -4.01 -24.31
C LYS A 592 -28.92 -3.84 -23.16
N GLU A 593 -28.88 -4.71 -22.17
CA GLU A 593 -29.70 -4.65 -20.96
C GLU A 593 -29.43 -3.39 -20.12
N PHE A 594 -28.22 -2.83 -20.22
CA PHE A 594 -27.86 -1.53 -19.63
C PHE A 594 -27.86 -0.40 -20.68
N GLY A 595 -28.68 -0.54 -21.72
CA GLY A 595 -28.83 0.45 -22.79
C GLY A 595 -27.67 0.48 -23.79
N GLY A 596 -26.75 -0.48 -23.74
CA GLY A 596 -25.60 -0.59 -24.65
C GLY A 596 -24.56 0.52 -24.49
N ASN A 597 -24.66 1.29 -23.41
CA ASN A 597 -23.90 2.52 -23.17
C ASN A 597 -23.23 2.53 -21.78
N VAL A 598 -23.40 1.48 -21.00
CA VAL A 598 -22.83 1.35 -19.65
C VAL A 598 -21.84 0.20 -19.68
N LEU A 599 -20.59 0.49 -19.31
CA LEU A 599 -19.55 -0.51 -19.16
C LEU A 599 -19.87 -1.39 -17.95
N SER A 600 -19.89 -2.71 -18.12
CA SER A 600 -20.18 -3.69 -17.07
C SER A 600 -19.21 -4.88 -17.10
N GLU A 601 -18.72 -5.28 -15.93
CA GLU A 601 -18.01 -6.56 -15.76
C GLU A 601 -19.06 -7.67 -15.64
N PHE A 602 -19.48 -8.18 -16.80
CA PHE A 602 -20.64 -9.07 -16.93
C PHE A 602 -20.56 -10.36 -16.10
N LEU A 603 -19.36 -10.80 -15.70
CA LEU A 603 -19.15 -12.00 -14.90
C LEU A 603 -19.45 -11.81 -13.41
N CYS A 604 -19.26 -10.60 -12.86
CA CYS A 604 -19.33 -10.39 -11.40
C CYS A 604 -20.40 -9.38 -10.98
N GLU A 605 -20.69 -8.37 -11.82
CA GLU A 605 -21.61 -7.28 -11.43
C GLU A 605 -23.07 -7.70 -11.37
N PRO A 606 -23.62 -8.46 -12.33
CA PRO A 606 -25.01 -8.93 -12.23
C PRO A 606 -25.24 -9.86 -11.03
N LEU A 607 -24.17 -10.41 -10.46
CA LEU A 607 -24.19 -11.33 -9.32
C LEU A 607 -23.84 -10.65 -7.99
N GLU A 608 -23.41 -9.37 -8.00
CA GLU A 608 -22.90 -8.64 -6.83
C GLU A 608 -21.72 -9.34 -6.11
N VAL A 609 -20.82 -9.99 -6.86
CA VAL A 609 -19.69 -10.76 -6.31
C VAL A 609 -18.31 -10.23 -6.71
N CYS A 610 -18.23 -9.02 -7.28
CA CYS A 610 -16.94 -8.43 -7.64
C CYS A 610 -16.07 -8.18 -6.39
N ASP A 611 -14.81 -8.58 -6.46
CA ASP A 611 -13.77 -8.20 -5.51
C ASP A 611 -13.19 -6.80 -5.84
N ASN A 612 -12.26 -6.34 -5.00
CA ASN A 612 -11.66 -5.02 -5.12
C ASN A 612 -10.89 -4.82 -6.44
N ASN A 613 -10.38 -5.88 -7.07
CA ASN A 613 -9.66 -5.80 -8.34
C ASN A 613 -10.63 -5.62 -9.50
N GLN A 614 -11.72 -6.41 -9.56
CA GLN A 614 -12.64 -6.33 -10.70
C GLN A 614 -13.40 -4.99 -10.79
N ILE A 615 -13.58 -4.30 -9.66
CA ILE A 615 -14.15 -2.94 -9.63
C ILE A 615 -13.25 -1.94 -10.38
N LEU A 616 -11.93 -2.16 -10.41
CA LEU A 616 -10.97 -1.26 -11.04
C LEU A 616 -10.81 -1.49 -12.55
N PHE A 617 -11.14 -2.68 -13.06
CA PHE A 617 -10.92 -3.06 -14.47
C PHE A 617 -11.57 -2.10 -15.45
N LYS A 618 -12.78 -1.64 -15.14
CA LYS A 618 -13.50 -0.61 -15.91
C LYS A 618 -12.76 0.71 -16.04
N GLY A 619 -12.04 1.10 -15.00
CA GLY A 619 -11.23 2.32 -14.98
C GLY A 619 -10.10 2.27 -16.01
N TYR A 620 -9.48 1.11 -16.18
CA TYR A 620 -8.42 0.90 -17.17
C TYR A 620 -8.95 1.06 -18.59
N VAL A 621 -10.09 0.42 -18.92
CA VAL A 621 -10.69 0.54 -20.27
C VAL A 621 -11.11 1.97 -20.57
N ALA A 622 -11.72 2.66 -19.60
CA ALA A 622 -12.11 4.06 -19.76
C ALA A 622 -10.90 4.97 -20.03
N ASN A 623 -9.77 4.74 -19.34
CA ASN A 623 -8.53 5.48 -19.57
C ASN A 623 -7.93 5.19 -20.96
N CYS A 624 -7.92 3.93 -21.37
CA CYS A 624 -7.50 3.54 -22.72
C CYS A 624 -8.32 4.28 -23.79
N TRP A 625 -9.64 4.35 -23.62
CA TRP A 625 -10.51 5.04 -24.57
C TRP A 625 -10.30 6.55 -24.59
N LEU A 626 -10.06 7.18 -23.43
CA LEU A 626 -9.74 8.59 -23.34
C LEU A 626 -8.46 8.93 -24.13
N LEU A 627 -7.42 8.10 -24.00
CA LEU A 627 -6.17 8.26 -24.73
C LEU A 627 -6.38 8.14 -26.25
N LEU A 628 -7.16 7.14 -26.70
CA LEU A 628 -7.54 7.00 -28.12
C LEU A 628 -8.33 8.21 -28.63
N LEU A 629 -9.27 8.74 -27.83
CA LEU A 629 -10.06 9.93 -28.16
C LEU A 629 -9.21 11.20 -28.26
N ASN A 630 -8.31 11.43 -27.31
CA ASN A 630 -7.39 12.57 -27.35
C ASN A 630 -6.45 12.50 -28.56
N TRP A 631 -6.08 11.29 -28.97
CA TRP A 631 -5.24 11.09 -30.13
C TRP A 631 -5.95 11.39 -31.44
N SER A 632 -7.24 11.03 -31.55
CA SER A 632 -8.09 11.37 -32.71
C SER A 632 -8.33 12.88 -32.91
N ARG A 633 -8.01 13.71 -31.90
CA ARG A 633 -8.27 15.16 -31.89
C ARG A 633 -7.02 16.04 -32.13
N ARG A 634 -5.83 15.47 -32.36
CA ARG A 634 -4.61 16.28 -32.59
C ARG A 634 -4.60 16.89 -34.02
N PRO A 635 -4.48 18.22 -34.15
CA PRO A 635 -4.42 18.88 -35.45
C PRO A 635 -2.96 18.99 -35.93
N GLU A 636 -2.37 17.90 -36.41
CA GLU A 636 -1.09 17.98 -37.16
C GLU A 636 -1.01 16.89 -38.23
N THR A 637 -0.81 17.34 -39.48
CA THR A 637 -0.61 16.61 -40.75
C THR A 637 -1.84 16.13 -41.51
N GLU A 638 -2.47 17.07 -42.22
CA GLU A 638 -3.46 16.92 -43.30
C GLU A 638 -2.98 16.11 -44.54
N SER A 639 -1.91 15.30 -44.44
CA SER A 639 -1.40 14.51 -45.57
C SER A 639 -1.24 13.00 -45.34
N SER A 640 -1.40 12.48 -44.11
CA SER A 640 -1.35 11.02 -43.83
C SER A 640 -2.67 10.43 -43.31
N LEU A 641 -3.71 11.24 -43.08
CA LEU A 641 -5.03 10.79 -42.59
C LEU A 641 -6.17 10.96 -43.59
N SER A 642 -5.88 11.17 -44.89
CA SER A 642 -6.90 11.35 -45.92
C SER A 642 -7.78 10.10 -46.15
N SER A 643 -7.37 8.92 -45.67
CA SER A 643 -8.21 7.71 -45.66
C SER A 643 -9.19 7.63 -44.48
N TRP A 644 -9.13 8.54 -43.51
CA TRP A 644 -10.08 8.65 -42.39
C TRP A 644 -11.25 9.62 -42.65
N THR A 645 -11.48 10.05 -43.90
CA THR A 645 -12.55 11.03 -44.23
C THR A 645 -13.99 10.49 -44.22
N GLN A 646 -14.21 9.26 -43.74
CA GLN A 646 -15.53 8.82 -43.29
C GLN A 646 -15.35 8.02 -41.99
N PRO A 647 -15.57 8.63 -40.81
CA PRO A 647 -15.61 7.84 -39.59
C PRO A 647 -16.73 6.81 -39.77
N SER A 648 -16.39 5.53 -39.56
CA SER A 648 -17.39 4.46 -39.55
C SER A 648 -18.51 4.86 -38.59
N HIS A 649 -19.73 4.41 -38.88
CA HIS A 649 -20.91 4.75 -38.10
C HIS A 649 -20.75 4.43 -36.59
N LEU A 650 -19.78 3.56 -36.24
CA LEU A 650 -19.35 3.19 -34.90
C LEU A 650 -18.48 4.27 -34.21
N VAL A 651 -17.52 4.88 -34.91
CA VAL A 651 -16.69 5.98 -34.35
C VAL A 651 -17.54 7.23 -34.11
N LYS A 652 -18.52 7.51 -34.98
CA LYS A 652 -19.50 8.59 -34.75
C LYS A 652 -20.42 8.30 -33.56
N ARG A 653 -20.76 7.03 -33.30
CA ARG A 653 -21.51 6.61 -32.11
C ARG A 653 -20.68 6.77 -30.83
N ALA A 654 -19.40 6.40 -30.85
CA ALA A 654 -18.47 6.61 -29.72
C ALA A 654 -18.26 8.11 -29.41
N LEU A 655 -18.18 8.96 -30.45
CA LEU A 655 -18.08 10.42 -30.32
C LEU A 655 -19.35 11.08 -29.76
N ALA A 656 -20.54 10.60 -30.14
CA ALA A 656 -21.81 11.06 -29.57
C ALA A 656 -22.06 10.50 -28.15
N TRP A 657 -21.44 9.38 -27.80
CA TRP A 657 -21.58 8.73 -26.49
C TRP A 657 -20.80 9.46 -25.38
N ALA A 658 -19.51 9.78 -25.63
CA ALA A 658 -18.63 10.46 -24.67
C ALA A 658 -19.11 11.87 -24.27
N THR A 659 -20.03 12.46 -25.03
CA THR A 659 -20.55 13.82 -24.80
C THR A 659 -21.90 13.86 -24.09
N THR A 660 -22.59 12.72 -23.88
CA THR A 660 -24.02 12.78 -23.52
C THR A 660 -24.48 11.97 -22.30
N HIS A 661 -23.77 10.96 -21.77
CA HIS A 661 -24.32 10.13 -20.67
C HIS A 661 -23.30 9.71 -19.60
N VAL A 662 -23.59 10.08 -18.35
CA VAL A 662 -22.86 9.71 -17.12
C VAL A 662 -23.49 8.46 -16.49
N LEU A 663 -22.64 7.57 -15.94
CA LEU A 663 -22.87 6.28 -15.28
C LEU A 663 -24.10 6.25 -14.32
N PHE A 664 -24.96 5.21 -14.43
CA PHE A 664 -26.04 4.87 -13.47
C PHE A 664 -26.05 3.36 -13.16
N ASP A 665 -26.43 2.99 -11.93
CA ASP A 665 -26.65 1.61 -11.48
C ASP A 665 -28.17 1.32 -11.35
N GLY A 666 -28.60 0.12 -11.73
CA GLY A 666 -30.00 -0.33 -11.76
C GLY A 666 -30.23 -1.52 -10.84
N THR A 667 -31.02 -1.34 -9.78
CA THR A 667 -31.42 -2.46 -8.89
C THR A 667 -32.80 -3.00 -9.29
N ARG A 668 -32.95 -4.32 -9.32
CA ARG A 668 -34.21 -5.02 -9.64
C ARG A 668 -34.93 -5.38 -8.34
N ASN A 669 -36.00 -4.68 -8.00
CA ASN A 669 -36.91 -5.12 -6.95
C ASN A 669 -38.05 -5.96 -7.55
N GLY A 670 -38.49 -6.96 -6.78
CA GLY A 670 -39.46 -7.96 -7.21
C GLY A 670 -40.70 -7.40 -7.91
N THR A 671 -41.05 -8.03 -9.02
CA THR A 671 -42.30 -8.00 -9.78
C THR A 671 -42.86 -6.69 -10.36
N ASP A 672 -42.37 -5.50 -10.02
CA ASP A 672 -42.80 -4.26 -10.71
C ASP A 672 -41.66 -3.21 -10.81
N GLY A 673 -41.06 -3.07 -12.00
CA GLY A 673 -40.23 -1.91 -12.42
C GLY A 673 -38.81 -1.79 -11.83
N MET A 674 -37.86 -1.28 -12.64
CA MET A 674 -36.54 -0.83 -12.17
C MET A 674 -36.69 0.52 -11.44
N GLU A 675 -36.13 0.62 -10.23
CA GLU A 675 -36.01 1.89 -9.51
C GLU A 675 -34.54 2.32 -9.49
N TRP A 676 -34.25 3.48 -10.10
CA TRP A 676 -32.91 4.04 -10.18
C TRP A 676 -32.53 4.70 -8.86
N ARG A 677 -31.46 4.22 -8.21
CA ARG A 677 -30.88 4.92 -7.05
C ARG A 677 -29.53 5.53 -7.42
N LYS A 678 -29.39 6.81 -7.09
CA LYS A 678 -28.11 7.51 -7.14
C LYS A 678 -27.24 7.03 -5.96
N LYS A 679 -26.44 5.99 -6.16
CA LYS A 679 -25.29 5.75 -5.27
C LYS A 679 -24.18 6.71 -5.69
N SER A 680 -23.57 7.35 -4.71
CA SER A 680 -22.46 8.29 -4.86
C SER A 680 -21.24 7.58 -5.44
N VAL A 681 -21.13 7.58 -6.76
CA VAL A 681 -19.86 7.44 -7.47
C VAL A 681 -18.96 8.60 -7.01
N PRO A 682 -17.66 8.38 -6.75
CA PRO A 682 -16.74 9.44 -6.35
C PRO A 682 -16.82 10.62 -7.34
N PRO A 683 -16.74 11.88 -6.87
CA PRO A 683 -16.81 13.08 -7.71
C PRO A 683 -15.82 13.12 -8.89
N VAL A 684 -14.83 12.22 -8.92
CA VAL A 684 -13.81 12.08 -9.95
C VAL A 684 -14.40 11.86 -11.35
N ALA A 685 -15.49 11.09 -11.46
CA ALA A 685 -16.15 10.86 -12.75
C ALA A 685 -16.93 12.09 -13.27
N PHE A 686 -17.40 12.96 -12.37
CA PHE A 686 -18.17 14.16 -12.74
C PHE A 686 -17.28 15.39 -12.97
N LEU A 687 -16.17 15.52 -12.25
CA LEU A 687 -15.29 16.69 -12.33
C LEU A 687 -14.40 16.67 -13.59
N HIS A 688 -14.00 15.49 -14.09
CA HIS A 688 -13.30 15.36 -15.37
C HIS A 688 -14.20 15.73 -16.57
N LEU A 689 -15.50 15.51 -16.47
CA LEU A 689 -16.46 15.87 -17.53
C LEU A 689 -16.86 17.36 -17.49
N TYR A 690 -16.88 18.00 -16.33
CA TYR A 690 -17.27 19.42 -16.19
C TYR A 690 -16.12 20.42 -16.46
N LEU A 691 -14.86 19.98 -16.35
CA LEU A 691 -13.68 20.82 -16.64
C LEU A 691 -13.20 20.73 -18.10
N LEU A 692 -13.82 19.86 -18.92
CA LEU A 692 -13.46 19.64 -20.32
C LEU A 692 -14.61 19.92 -21.32
N THR A 693 -15.77 20.36 -20.85
CA THR A 693 -16.75 21.17 -21.63
C THR A 693 -16.50 22.64 -21.36
#